data_AF-A0A1B3WM48-F1
#
_entry.id   AF-A0A1B3WM48-F1
#
_cell.length_a   1.000
_cell.length_b   1.000
_cell.length_c   1.000
_cell.angle_alpha   90.00
_cell.angle_beta   90.00
_cell.angle_gamma   90.00
#
_symmetry.space_group_name_H-M   'P 1'
#
loop_
_entity.id
_entity.type
_entity.pdbx_description
1 polymer ?
#
loop_
_entity_poly.entity_id
_entity_poly.type
_entity_poly.pdbx_seq_one_letter_code
_entity_poly.pdbx_strand_id
1 'polypeptide(L)'
;MNQPTPNHPTPPNASFHAPKFEIRYATYAALEKLKSEIWMEFDHEKPTVVVCVWDGAGAVDSINVFTSFESAIDERGADIRVVLREIDGTNLEDQPAIVLFLPTHELQSRVTPDRCGALTDRFIRRLQEQDEETQRIIRSVKRSPVRPGSARPAPPPARTTAERPVFVSGSEPKFPFLSRKQARRAPDELRAPALPPPATSPVRTALTTLSNEIMRKYPADENHLVICAGEGKSASAAIALYTSLQKAVDEEDLPVRLHIKKLESAFLREMSPIVLTAPTEAIYINVRACDAANIVRRTILKGEILEALTYQDSAGVTSRSLSVKELTDLAAENEPIASRSDEDLPDPIALLIPGKAAFHPDAAELLETPGVKERILFSALTAAAETKPAPRARPQAAASTDGESEFMTVAELFALSDADALRSNGTDAEENDGQDPTVANSNNIHQAFDEILAKSSTVNPPDRPQLLVLYGTAGERGAAQAFAAELREAAGLIDVKVSLSSALGIPNAGVALRIDPAGILYTQLRRGDCDRIVNMTIAGGVVLPEYLMRDGRSGKRYLLYRDIPWIRQQTRLISDDFAAISAESLSAWLNQGGYRGAVRALTARPDENLREIQASHLRGRGGAGFPTWRKMELAAAELAVPKTIVAICAAETAEAILSRAPHAVIEGMIIAGRTIGARKGILALQSCASYTKRVCQKAIHDAESNRLIGSDLLNSGLRFDVEIQAVDEATPAGDESAILAALNRKSPRPTKRPPYPTQSGINGKPTVVLDVRTVCALPVIFRDGAAAFAVEGTRSSGGTQFIRIKTAGRSDALMEIPIGRRLDVLAMNTLSFEERKKITGVRLGDQHGCYLSADQFQLTLDEAAFESIGSPLQTTIEWLDDSTDILARVHADLEAALDRADGENDLYRFGLEALLKSIDRLRAGEFKNDRDLIALRNLAEGIRDSAQTRTHRESLIPILSALACFTAEFRARFAKRRFTAKERNP
;
A
#
# COMPACT_ATOMS: atom_id res chain seq x y z
N MET A 1 38.69 16.03 -63.47
CA MET A 1 39.35 14.76 -63.09
C MET A 1 38.83 14.45 -61.69
N ASN A 2 38.02 13.41 -61.45
CA ASN A 2 38.04 12.01 -61.92
C ASN A 2 39.27 11.29 -61.36
N GLN A 3 39.16 10.17 -60.63
CA GLN A 3 37.99 9.32 -60.33
C GLN A 3 38.13 8.65 -58.94
N PRO A 4 37.06 8.08 -58.35
CA PRO A 4 37.10 7.33 -57.09
C PRO A 4 37.39 5.82 -57.31
N THR A 5 37.77 5.12 -56.25
CA THR A 5 38.04 3.67 -56.19
C THR A 5 37.39 3.08 -54.91
N PRO A 6 37.06 1.78 -54.85
CA PRO A 6 35.66 1.40 -55.07
C PRO A 6 34.97 0.71 -53.89
N ASN A 7 33.63 0.76 -53.88
CA ASN A 7 32.80 -0.02 -52.95
C ASN A 7 32.82 -1.51 -53.29
N HIS A 8 33.14 -2.35 -52.30
CA HIS A 8 32.62 -3.72 -52.21
C HIS A 8 31.94 -3.89 -50.84
N PRO A 9 30.71 -4.39 -50.76
CA PRO A 9 29.99 -4.54 -49.49
C PRO A 9 30.45 -5.82 -48.75
N THR A 10 31.07 -5.66 -47.60
CA THR A 10 31.15 -6.72 -46.59
C THR A 10 29.79 -6.87 -45.88
N PRO A 11 29.33 -8.09 -45.59
CA PRO A 11 28.10 -8.30 -44.83
C PRO A 11 28.25 -7.83 -43.37
N PRO A 12 27.17 -7.40 -42.70
CA PRO A 12 27.23 -7.00 -41.30
C PRO A 12 27.51 -8.21 -40.40
N ASN A 13 28.74 -8.28 -39.88
CA ASN A 13 29.07 -9.22 -38.80
C ASN A 13 28.24 -8.87 -37.56
N ALA A 14 27.25 -9.69 -37.24
CA ALA A 14 26.46 -9.60 -36.02
C ALA A 14 27.29 -10.02 -34.79
N SER A 15 28.20 -9.15 -34.35
CA SER A 15 28.95 -9.34 -33.11
C SER A 15 28.00 -9.22 -31.91
N PHE A 16 27.56 -10.35 -31.37
CA PHE A 16 26.80 -10.42 -30.12
C PHE A 16 27.60 -9.83 -28.97
N HIS A 17 27.38 -8.54 -28.68
CA HIS A 17 27.86 -7.90 -27.47
C HIS A 17 27.01 -8.39 -26.28
N ALA A 18 27.41 -9.54 -25.72
CA ALA A 18 26.93 -9.96 -24.42
C ALA A 18 27.31 -8.90 -23.36
N PRO A 19 26.35 -8.28 -22.66
CA PRO A 19 26.65 -7.27 -21.65
C PRO A 19 27.38 -7.91 -20.46
N LYS A 20 28.56 -7.37 -20.14
CA LYS A 20 29.31 -7.75 -18.93
C LYS A 20 28.67 -7.07 -17.71
N PHE A 21 27.83 -7.80 -16.99
CA PHE A 21 27.31 -7.38 -15.69
C PHE A 21 28.24 -7.83 -14.56
N GLU A 22 28.50 -6.96 -13.58
CA GLU A 22 29.17 -7.34 -12.34
C GLU A 22 28.20 -8.08 -11.41
N ILE A 23 28.65 -9.20 -10.83
CA ILE A 23 27.88 -9.98 -9.86
C ILE A 23 28.22 -9.47 -8.45
N ARG A 24 27.22 -9.13 -7.64
CA ARG A 24 27.41 -8.73 -6.23
C ARG A 24 28.17 -9.82 -5.46
N TYR A 25 29.20 -9.44 -4.70
CA TYR A 25 30.06 -10.40 -3.99
C TYR A 25 29.30 -11.28 -2.98
N ALA A 26 28.28 -10.72 -2.31
CA ALA A 26 27.38 -11.46 -1.41
C ALA A 26 26.55 -12.51 -2.17
N THR A 27 25.93 -12.14 -3.30
CA THR A 27 25.20 -13.05 -4.18
C THR A 27 26.10 -14.16 -4.74
N TYR A 28 27.35 -13.86 -5.10
CA TYR A 28 28.32 -14.88 -5.52
C TYR A 28 28.61 -15.90 -4.41
N ALA A 29 28.84 -15.42 -3.17
CA ALA A 29 29.05 -16.30 -2.01
C ALA A 29 27.80 -17.15 -1.68
N ALA A 30 26.60 -16.58 -1.82
CA ALA A 30 25.34 -17.31 -1.65
C ALA A 30 25.16 -18.40 -2.73
N LEU A 31 25.47 -18.11 -3.99
CA LEU A 31 25.37 -19.08 -5.09
C LEU A 31 26.36 -20.24 -4.97
N GLU A 32 27.62 -20.00 -4.57
CA GLU A 32 28.59 -21.10 -4.37
C GLU A 32 28.30 -21.90 -3.09
N LYS A 33 27.74 -21.29 -2.03
CA LYS A 33 27.19 -22.01 -0.86
C LYS A 33 26.02 -22.92 -1.28
N LEU A 34 25.02 -22.37 -1.96
CA LEU A 34 23.85 -23.09 -2.47
C LEU A 34 24.23 -24.27 -3.37
N LYS A 35 25.19 -24.06 -4.27
CA LYS A 35 25.73 -25.10 -5.17
C LYS A 35 26.45 -26.22 -4.42
N SER A 36 27.13 -25.89 -3.32
CA SER A 36 27.78 -26.88 -2.45
C SER A 36 26.75 -27.70 -1.64
N GLU A 37 25.67 -27.06 -1.18
CA GLU A 37 24.58 -27.74 -0.47
C GLU A 37 23.82 -28.70 -1.37
N ILE A 38 23.34 -28.23 -2.54
CA ILE A 38 22.61 -29.06 -3.50
C ILE A 38 23.45 -30.24 -3.98
N TRP A 39 24.76 -30.06 -4.16
CA TRP A 39 25.64 -31.16 -4.56
C TRP A 39 25.72 -32.31 -3.54
N MET A 40 25.59 -32.01 -2.24
CA MET A 40 25.68 -33.00 -1.16
C MET A 40 24.33 -33.65 -0.84
N GLU A 41 23.23 -33.13 -1.38
CA GLU A 41 21.85 -33.57 -1.10
C GLU A 41 21.32 -34.60 -2.12
N PHE A 42 21.80 -34.56 -3.37
CA PHE A 42 21.29 -35.36 -4.47
C PHE A 42 22.26 -36.46 -4.92
N ASP A 43 21.71 -37.63 -5.23
CA ASP A 43 22.41 -38.72 -5.92
C ASP A 43 22.77 -38.32 -7.36
N HIS A 44 23.97 -38.69 -7.79
CA HIS A 44 24.55 -38.34 -9.09
C HIS A 44 24.46 -39.48 -10.12
N GLU A 45 24.00 -40.69 -9.74
CA GLU A 45 23.79 -41.80 -10.69
C GLU A 45 22.67 -41.54 -11.71
N LYS A 46 21.74 -40.62 -11.41
CA LYS A 46 20.71 -40.13 -12.34
C LYS A 46 20.88 -38.63 -12.64
N PRO A 47 21.00 -38.21 -13.91
CA PRO A 47 21.06 -36.81 -14.27
C PRO A 47 19.83 -36.05 -13.75
N THR A 48 20.06 -34.93 -13.06
CA THR A 48 19.02 -34.19 -12.35
C THR A 48 19.14 -32.68 -12.61
N VAL A 49 18.04 -32.06 -13.00
CA VAL A 49 17.85 -30.61 -13.11
C VAL A 49 17.16 -30.13 -11.84
N VAL A 50 17.89 -29.44 -10.97
CA VAL A 50 17.35 -28.87 -9.72
C VAL A 50 16.98 -27.41 -9.97
N VAL A 51 15.69 -27.08 -9.86
CA VAL A 51 15.16 -25.72 -9.98
C VAL A 51 14.88 -25.19 -8.59
N CYS A 52 15.56 -24.11 -8.22
CA CYS A 52 15.47 -23.51 -6.89
C CYS A 52 14.25 -22.57 -6.78
N VAL A 53 13.52 -22.68 -5.68
CA VAL A 53 12.37 -21.84 -5.31
C VAL A 53 12.59 -21.29 -3.90
N TRP A 54 12.14 -20.06 -3.67
CA TRP A 54 12.15 -19.38 -2.38
C TRP A 54 10.96 -18.40 -2.34
N ASP A 55 10.62 -17.90 -1.16
CA ASP A 55 9.51 -16.95 -0.99
C ASP A 55 9.79 -15.62 -1.71
N GLY A 56 8.91 -15.24 -2.66
CA GLY A 56 8.97 -13.96 -3.36
C GLY A 56 8.45 -14.02 -4.79
N ALA A 57 8.55 -12.89 -5.50
CA ALA A 57 8.05 -12.77 -6.88
C ALA A 57 8.71 -13.76 -7.87
N GLY A 58 9.98 -14.14 -7.62
CA GLY A 58 10.71 -15.12 -8.41
C GLY A 58 10.17 -16.56 -8.33
N ALA A 59 9.32 -16.89 -7.35
CA ALA A 59 8.75 -18.24 -7.21
C ALA A 59 7.93 -18.65 -8.44
N VAL A 60 7.16 -17.72 -9.01
CA VAL A 60 6.35 -17.95 -10.23
C VAL A 60 7.26 -18.21 -11.44
N ASP A 61 8.34 -17.44 -11.59
CA ASP A 61 9.33 -17.66 -12.66
C ASP A 61 10.01 -19.02 -12.51
N SER A 62 10.41 -19.43 -11.30
CA SER A 62 10.98 -20.75 -11.04
C SER A 62 10.01 -21.89 -11.32
N ILE A 63 8.72 -21.76 -11.02
CA ILE A 63 7.69 -22.78 -11.33
C ILE A 63 7.43 -22.85 -12.86
N ASN A 64 7.39 -21.70 -13.54
CA ASN A 64 7.29 -21.65 -15.00
C ASN A 64 8.53 -22.28 -15.68
N VAL A 65 9.72 -22.08 -15.10
CA VAL A 65 10.98 -22.70 -15.56
C VAL A 65 11.01 -24.19 -15.29
N PHE A 66 10.55 -24.66 -14.12
CA PHE A 66 10.43 -26.07 -13.77
C PHE A 66 9.52 -26.83 -14.75
N THR A 67 8.29 -26.35 -14.95
CA THR A 67 7.33 -26.96 -15.89
C THR A 67 7.81 -26.91 -17.35
N SER A 68 8.59 -25.87 -17.71
CA SER A 68 9.25 -25.78 -19.02
C SER A 68 10.45 -26.74 -19.17
N PHE A 69 11.11 -27.14 -18.08
CA PHE A 69 12.12 -28.20 -18.10
C PHE A 69 11.49 -29.59 -18.20
N GLU A 70 10.42 -29.87 -17.44
CA GLU A 70 9.67 -31.12 -17.58
C GLU A 70 9.18 -31.30 -19.02
N SER A 71 8.49 -30.29 -19.57
CA SER A 71 8.00 -30.30 -20.95
C SER A 71 9.13 -30.51 -21.97
N ALA A 72 10.26 -29.80 -21.82
CA ALA A 72 11.40 -29.93 -22.72
C ALA A 72 12.09 -31.30 -22.64
N ILE A 73 12.09 -31.95 -21.47
CA ILE A 73 12.69 -33.28 -21.26
C ILE A 73 11.78 -34.37 -21.83
N ASP A 74 10.46 -34.27 -21.60
CA ASP A 74 9.46 -35.18 -22.16
C ASP A 74 9.40 -35.11 -23.70
N GLU A 75 9.44 -33.91 -24.30
CA GLU A 75 9.59 -33.70 -25.75
C GLU A 75 10.79 -34.45 -26.35
N ARG A 76 11.85 -34.62 -25.56
CA ARG A 76 13.14 -35.21 -25.97
C ARG A 76 13.29 -36.67 -25.54
N GLY A 77 12.33 -37.21 -24.77
CA GLY A 77 12.32 -38.60 -24.30
C GLY A 77 13.54 -38.98 -23.44
N ALA A 78 14.10 -38.04 -22.67
CA ALA A 78 15.32 -38.26 -21.91
C ALA A 78 15.02 -38.68 -20.45
N ASP A 79 15.70 -39.70 -19.92
CA ASP A 79 15.64 -40.09 -18.50
C ASP A 79 16.47 -39.11 -17.64
N ILE A 80 15.94 -37.90 -17.50
CA ILE A 80 16.48 -36.80 -16.71
C ILE A 80 15.42 -36.40 -15.69
N ARG A 81 15.79 -36.38 -14.40
CA ARG A 81 14.87 -35.97 -13.34
C ARG A 81 14.81 -34.45 -13.25
N VAL A 82 13.63 -33.86 -13.18
CA VAL A 82 13.47 -32.46 -12.74
C VAL A 82 13.06 -32.47 -11.26
N VAL A 83 13.61 -31.56 -10.46
CA VAL A 83 13.26 -31.42 -9.03
C VAL A 83 13.10 -29.94 -8.68
N LEU A 84 11.97 -29.60 -8.07
CA LEU A 84 11.77 -28.33 -7.39
C LEU A 84 12.41 -28.42 -6.00
N ARG A 85 13.36 -27.54 -5.66
CA ARG A 85 13.97 -27.46 -4.32
C ARG A 85 13.65 -26.12 -3.67
N GLU A 86 13.03 -26.17 -2.49
CA GLU A 86 12.85 -25.00 -1.63
C GLU A 86 14.20 -24.60 -1.00
N ILE A 87 14.54 -23.31 -1.02
CA ILE A 87 15.82 -22.78 -0.52
C ILE A 87 15.58 -21.55 0.35
N ASP A 88 16.49 -21.30 1.29
CA ASP A 88 16.62 -20.00 1.95
C ASP A 88 17.01 -18.95 0.88
N GLY A 89 16.07 -18.06 0.57
CA GLY A 89 16.21 -17.06 -0.50
C GLY A 89 17.15 -15.90 -0.17
N THR A 90 17.66 -15.80 1.07
CA THR A 90 18.36 -14.61 1.58
C THR A 90 19.60 -14.23 0.73
N ASN A 91 19.57 -13.05 0.10
CA ASN A 91 20.51 -12.49 -0.90
C ASN A 91 20.38 -13.04 -2.34
N LEU A 92 19.36 -13.85 -2.62
CA LEU A 92 19.01 -14.41 -3.93
C LEU A 92 17.65 -13.91 -4.45
N GLU A 93 16.85 -13.23 -3.61
CA GLU A 93 15.46 -12.80 -3.89
C GLU A 93 15.24 -12.16 -5.28
N ASP A 94 16.16 -11.29 -5.72
CA ASP A 94 16.10 -10.53 -6.98
C ASP A 94 16.54 -11.33 -8.24
N GLN A 95 16.92 -12.60 -8.13
CA GLN A 95 17.37 -13.40 -9.28
C GLN A 95 16.22 -14.21 -9.89
N PRO A 96 15.80 -13.97 -11.15
CA PRO A 96 14.92 -14.93 -11.82
C PRO A 96 15.57 -16.32 -11.90
N ALA A 97 14.72 -17.35 -11.98
CA ALA A 97 14.97 -18.77 -11.72
C ALA A 97 16.44 -19.23 -11.76
N ILE A 98 16.88 -19.80 -10.63
CA ILE A 98 18.20 -20.43 -10.48
C ILE A 98 18.04 -21.94 -10.69
N VAL A 99 18.86 -22.50 -11.60
CA VAL A 99 18.80 -23.91 -12.01
C VAL A 99 20.19 -24.53 -11.98
N LEU A 100 20.32 -25.71 -11.38
CA LEU A 100 21.55 -26.48 -11.30
C LEU A 100 21.42 -27.81 -12.05
N PHE A 101 22.48 -28.19 -12.76
CA PHE A 101 22.53 -29.36 -13.64
C PHE A 101 23.51 -30.40 -13.11
N LEU A 102 22.99 -31.46 -12.50
CA LEU A 102 23.77 -32.56 -11.89
C LEU A 102 23.88 -33.74 -12.87
N PRO A 103 25.07 -34.35 -13.07
CA PRO A 103 26.32 -34.16 -12.34
C PRO A 103 27.26 -33.07 -12.90
N THR A 104 26.84 -32.27 -13.90
CA THR A 104 27.74 -31.35 -14.62
C THR A 104 28.25 -30.14 -13.81
N HIS A 105 27.81 -29.95 -12.57
CA HIS A 105 28.07 -28.77 -11.71
C HIS A 105 27.72 -27.39 -12.33
N GLU A 106 27.00 -27.35 -13.46
CA GLU A 106 26.61 -26.09 -14.08
C GLU A 106 25.46 -25.45 -13.29
N LEU A 107 25.63 -24.19 -12.93
CA LEU A 107 24.59 -23.33 -12.37
C LEU A 107 24.24 -22.27 -13.42
N GLN A 108 22.95 -22.11 -13.70
CA GLN A 108 22.40 -21.02 -14.50
C GLN A 108 21.47 -20.20 -13.60
N SER A 109 21.78 -18.93 -13.39
CA SER A 109 20.82 -17.95 -12.86
C SER A 109 20.12 -17.24 -14.00
N ARG A 110 18.96 -16.64 -13.73
CA ARG A 110 18.16 -15.90 -14.73
C ARG A 110 17.76 -16.79 -15.89
N VAL A 111 17.33 -18.02 -15.57
CA VAL A 111 16.66 -18.88 -16.53
C VAL A 111 15.23 -18.36 -16.74
N THR A 112 14.76 -18.45 -17.98
CA THR A 112 13.42 -18.06 -18.39
C THR A 112 12.81 -19.21 -19.20
N PRO A 113 11.46 -19.37 -19.23
CA PRO A 113 10.79 -20.51 -19.87
C PRO A 113 11.24 -20.79 -21.32
N ASP A 114 11.41 -19.75 -22.12
CA ASP A 114 11.86 -19.80 -23.52
C ASP A 114 13.28 -20.39 -23.68
N ARG A 115 14.10 -20.33 -22.63
CA ARG A 115 15.48 -20.84 -22.62
C ARG A 115 15.58 -22.28 -22.13
N CYS A 116 14.54 -22.84 -21.50
CA CYS A 116 14.58 -24.19 -20.92
C CYS A 116 14.84 -25.28 -21.97
N GLY A 117 14.22 -25.20 -23.16
CA GLY A 117 14.50 -26.12 -24.27
C GLY A 117 15.96 -26.13 -24.69
N ALA A 118 16.53 -24.96 -25.00
CA ALA A 118 17.93 -24.83 -25.42
C ALA A 118 18.93 -25.20 -24.31
N LEU A 119 18.59 -24.99 -23.04
CA LEU A 119 19.37 -25.46 -21.90
C LEU A 119 19.28 -26.99 -21.74
N THR A 120 18.12 -27.59 -21.99
CA THR A 120 17.92 -29.05 -22.00
C THR A 120 18.72 -29.70 -23.12
N ASP A 121 18.68 -29.16 -24.34
CA ASP A 121 19.49 -29.63 -25.47
C ASP A 121 21.00 -29.55 -25.15
N ARG A 122 21.44 -28.44 -24.53
CA ARG A 122 22.83 -28.24 -24.10
C ARG A 122 23.23 -29.16 -22.95
N PHE A 123 22.31 -29.51 -22.06
CA PHE A 123 22.54 -30.43 -20.94
C PHE A 123 22.57 -31.89 -21.41
N ILE A 124 21.60 -32.35 -22.20
CA ILE A 124 21.62 -33.66 -22.86
C ILE A 124 22.91 -33.82 -23.68
N ARG A 125 23.27 -32.81 -24.48
CA ARG A 125 24.53 -32.81 -25.21
C ARG A 125 25.76 -32.88 -24.28
N ARG A 126 25.74 -32.25 -23.11
CA ARG A 126 26.83 -32.35 -22.13
C ARG A 126 26.88 -33.69 -21.40
N LEU A 127 25.75 -34.34 -21.15
CA LEU A 127 25.70 -35.71 -20.65
C LEU A 127 26.23 -36.70 -21.70
N GLN A 128 25.87 -36.48 -22.97
CA GLN A 128 26.41 -37.23 -24.11
C GLN A 128 27.89 -36.92 -24.37
N GLU A 129 28.35 -35.68 -24.18
CA GLU A 129 29.77 -35.31 -24.27
C GLU A 129 30.56 -35.82 -23.06
N GLN A 130 29.96 -35.97 -21.88
CA GLN A 130 30.56 -36.63 -20.71
C GLN A 130 30.56 -38.16 -20.84
N ASP A 131 29.56 -38.81 -21.44
CA ASP A 131 29.65 -40.23 -21.81
C ASP A 131 30.61 -40.43 -22.99
N GLU A 132 30.64 -39.56 -24.01
CA GLU A 132 31.66 -39.59 -25.06
C GLU A 132 33.06 -39.32 -24.52
N GLU A 133 33.25 -38.44 -23.53
CA GLU A 133 34.56 -38.16 -22.94
C GLU A 133 34.98 -39.26 -21.96
N THR A 134 34.07 -39.74 -21.11
CA THR A 134 34.30 -40.92 -20.26
C THR A 134 34.54 -42.16 -21.11
N GLN A 135 33.82 -42.35 -22.22
CA GLN A 135 34.08 -43.41 -23.19
C GLN A 135 35.29 -43.14 -24.07
N ARG A 136 35.72 -41.90 -24.35
CA ARG A 136 37.01 -41.60 -25.00
C ARG A 136 38.16 -41.90 -24.05
N ILE A 137 38.01 -41.63 -22.75
CA ILE A 137 38.95 -42.02 -21.69
C ILE A 137 38.97 -43.55 -21.56
N ILE A 138 37.82 -44.23 -21.50
CA ILE A 138 37.77 -45.71 -21.49
C ILE A 138 38.31 -46.31 -22.80
N ARG A 139 38.06 -45.69 -23.96
CA ARG A 139 38.58 -46.13 -25.29
C ARG A 139 40.06 -45.80 -25.48
N SER A 140 40.61 -44.78 -24.82
CA SER A 140 42.05 -44.44 -24.84
C SER A 140 42.84 -45.28 -23.83
N VAL A 141 42.29 -45.51 -22.64
CA VAL A 141 42.79 -46.50 -21.67
C VAL A 141 42.78 -47.91 -22.30
N LYS A 142 41.71 -48.29 -23.02
CA LYS A 142 41.66 -49.53 -23.82
C LYS A 142 42.53 -49.52 -25.10
N ARG A 143 43.27 -48.43 -25.39
CA ARG A 143 44.21 -48.32 -26.53
C ARG A 143 45.67 -48.08 -26.14
N SER A 144 46.00 -48.06 -24.84
CA SER A 144 47.39 -48.12 -24.36
C SER A 144 47.81 -49.58 -24.16
N PRO A 145 48.79 -50.12 -24.91
CA PRO A 145 49.27 -51.48 -24.71
C PRO A 145 50.11 -51.60 -23.44
N VAL A 146 49.81 -52.59 -22.61
CA VAL A 146 50.54 -52.86 -21.36
C VAL A 146 51.99 -53.28 -21.65
N ARG A 147 52.96 -52.61 -21.01
CA ARG A 147 54.32 -53.14 -20.79
C ARG A 147 54.46 -53.60 -19.32
N PRO A 148 55.07 -54.77 -19.04
CA PRO A 148 55.07 -55.36 -17.70
C PRO A 148 56.27 -54.99 -16.82
N GLY A 149 56.06 -55.03 -15.49
CA GLY A 149 57.07 -54.86 -14.43
C GLY A 149 57.18 -53.42 -13.91
N SER A 150 57.33 -53.15 -12.60
CA SER A 150 57.36 -54.00 -11.39
C SER A 150 57.10 -53.10 -10.13
N ALA A 151 57.05 -53.51 -8.85
CA ALA A 151 57.31 -54.79 -8.17
C ALA A 151 56.39 -55.01 -6.93
N ARG A 152 56.96 -54.93 -5.71
CA ARG A 152 56.38 -55.12 -4.34
C ARG A 152 57.45 -54.63 -3.31
N PRO A 153 57.25 -54.57 -1.95
CA PRO A 153 56.25 -55.27 -1.11
C PRO A 153 55.55 -54.43 0.01
N ALA A 154 54.79 -55.13 0.88
CA ALA A 154 54.21 -54.72 2.19
C ALA A 154 54.53 -55.85 3.24
N PRO A 155 53.90 -56.08 4.44
CA PRO A 155 52.79 -55.44 5.19
C PRO A 155 53.31 -54.65 6.43
N PRO A 156 53.12 -54.92 7.77
CA PRO A 156 52.56 -56.08 8.55
C PRO A 156 51.21 -55.79 9.31
N PRO A 157 50.65 -56.73 10.14
CA PRO A 157 49.24 -56.68 10.60
C PRO A 157 48.91 -57.03 12.08
N ALA A 158 47.60 -57.02 12.43
CA ALA A 158 46.92 -57.83 13.47
C ALA A 158 45.47 -58.14 13.00
N ARG A 159 44.99 -59.40 12.91
CA ARG A 159 44.38 -60.27 13.96
C ARG A 159 43.15 -59.65 14.67
N THR A 160 41.98 -60.27 14.81
CA THR A 160 41.33 -61.54 14.32
C THR A 160 39.79 -61.38 14.53
N THR A 161 38.82 -62.27 14.28
CA THR A 161 38.74 -63.75 14.07
C THR A 161 37.63 -64.09 13.03
N ALA A 162 36.87 -65.19 13.16
CA ALA A 162 35.70 -65.56 12.35
C ALA A 162 34.75 -66.50 13.13
N GLU A 163 33.49 -66.67 12.69
CA GLU A 163 32.81 -68.00 12.58
C GLU A 163 31.47 -67.92 11.77
N ARG A 164 30.64 -68.99 11.75
CA ARG A 164 29.76 -69.39 10.62
C ARG A 164 28.26 -69.71 10.99
N PRO A 165 27.36 -70.10 10.04
CA PRO A 165 25.90 -69.82 10.12
C PRO A 165 24.98 -71.07 10.24
N VAL A 166 23.64 -70.88 10.27
CA VAL A 166 22.59 -71.68 9.53
C VAL A 166 21.16 -71.07 9.69
N PHE A 167 20.20 -71.43 8.82
CA PHE A 167 18.75 -71.07 8.82
C PHE A 167 17.96 -71.74 10.00
N VAL A 168 16.67 -71.55 10.31
CA VAL A 168 15.38 -71.28 9.57
C VAL A 168 14.34 -70.73 10.61
N SER A 169 13.03 -70.38 10.40
CA SER A 169 12.05 -70.33 9.29
C SER A 169 10.82 -69.45 9.66
N GLY A 170 9.99 -69.07 8.66
CA GLY A 170 8.55 -68.73 8.81
C GLY A 170 8.19 -67.25 9.10
N SER A 171 7.12 -66.66 8.54
CA SER A 171 6.16 -67.14 7.51
C SER A 171 5.52 -65.99 6.69
N GLU A 172 5.09 -66.32 5.46
CA GLU A 172 4.29 -65.53 4.49
C GLU A 172 2.81 -65.25 4.96
N PRO A 173 1.86 -64.57 4.22
CA PRO A 173 1.80 -64.30 2.75
C PRO A 173 1.19 -62.95 2.20
N LYS A 174 1.71 -62.53 1.03
CA LYS A 174 1.07 -62.14 -0.28
C LYS A 174 -0.11 -61.12 -0.44
N PHE A 175 0.02 -60.30 -1.49
CA PHE A 175 -1.02 -59.53 -2.22
C PHE A 175 -1.85 -60.39 -3.22
N PRO A 176 -2.99 -59.87 -3.72
CA PRO A 176 -3.45 -60.17 -5.09
C PRO A 176 -4.03 -59.00 -5.92
N PHE A 177 -3.51 -58.86 -7.15
CA PHE A 177 -4.16 -58.52 -8.44
C PHE A 177 -5.41 -57.61 -8.57
N LEU A 178 -5.36 -56.75 -9.60
CA LEU A 178 -6.52 -56.28 -10.39
C LEU A 178 -6.44 -56.83 -11.84
N SER A 179 -7.59 -56.92 -12.53
CA SER A 179 -7.72 -57.63 -13.82
C SER A 179 -8.34 -56.79 -14.94
N ARG A 180 -8.04 -57.16 -16.21
CA ARG A 180 -8.58 -56.52 -17.42
C ARG A 180 -9.97 -57.02 -17.78
N LYS A 181 -10.87 -56.12 -18.22
CA LYS A 181 -11.87 -56.31 -19.29
C LYS A 181 -12.33 -54.92 -19.80
N GLN A 182 -12.24 -54.62 -21.10
CA GLN A 182 -13.30 -54.69 -22.13
C GLN A 182 -14.38 -53.58 -22.01
N ALA A 183 -14.82 -52.88 -23.08
CA ALA A 183 -14.40 -52.91 -24.49
C ALA A 183 -14.93 -51.72 -25.34
N ARG A 184 -14.35 -51.56 -26.55
CA ARG A 184 -14.90 -50.96 -27.80
C ARG A 184 -15.23 -49.45 -27.87
N ARG A 185 -14.54 -48.77 -28.80
CA ARG A 185 -15.03 -47.57 -29.52
C ARG A 185 -16.01 -47.96 -30.63
N ALA A 186 -16.84 -47.00 -31.04
CA ALA A 186 -17.61 -46.93 -32.29
C ALA A 186 -17.68 -45.42 -32.70
N PRO A 187 -18.06 -45.02 -33.93
CA PRO A 187 -17.11 -44.23 -34.73
C PRO A 187 -17.64 -42.90 -35.30
N ASP A 188 -16.98 -41.79 -34.94
CA ASP A 188 -17.14 -40.48 -35.59
C ASP A 188 -15.76 -39.83 -35.86
N GLU A 189 -15.00 -40.42 -36.78
CA GLU A 189 -13.84 -39.76 -37.40
C GLU A 189 -14.25 -39.16 -38.76
N LEU A 190 -14.83 -37.96 -38.77
CA LEU A 190 -14.99 -37.17 -40.02
C LEU A 190 -15.23 -35.65 -39.79
N ARG A 191 -14.36 -35.01 -39.01
CA ARG A 191 -14.11 -33.56 -39.12
C ARG A 191 -12.62 -33.31 -39.24
N ALA A 192 -12.25 -32.32 -40.07
CA ALA A 192 -10.88 -31.83 -40.14
C ALA A 192 -10.42 -31.35 -38.74
N PRO A 193 -9.12 -31.47 -38.39
CA PRO A 193 -8.63 -31.03 -37.09
C PRO A 193 -8.94 -29.53 -36.93
N ALA A 194 -9.75 -29.21 -35.92
CA ALA A 194 -9.89 -27.84 -35.48
C ALA A 194 -8.51 -27.32 -35.03
N LEU A 195 -8.21 -26.07 -35.35
CA LEU A 195 -7.07 -25.38 -34.74
C LEU A 195 -7.17 -25.53 -33.21
N PRO A 196 -6.06 -25.83 -32.50
CA PRO A 196 -6.10 -25.90 -31.04
C PRO A 196 -6.60 -24.54 -30.51
N PRO A 197 -7.46 -24.54 -29.47
CA PRO A 197 -7.88 -23.28 -28.86
C PRO A 197 -6.64 -22.52 -28.37
N PRO A 198 -6.65 -21.17 -28.41
CA PRO A 198 -5.53 -20.37 -27.92
C PRO A 198 -5.25 -20.74 -26.46
N ALA A 199 -3.96 -20.86 -26.12
CA ALA A 199 -3.52 -21.35 -24.83
C ALA A 199 -4.15 -20.54 -23.68
N THR A 200 -5.09 -21.16 -22.96
CA THR A 200 -5.78 -20.51 -21.84
C THR A 200 -4.82 -20.35 -20.68
N SER A 201 -4.74 -19.14 -20.11
CA SER A 201 -3.95 -18.86 -18.92
C SER A 201 -4.18 -19.91 -17.81
N PRO A 202 -3.13 -20.39 -17.12
CA PRO A 202 -3.26 -21.31 -15.99
C PRO A 202 -4.28 -20.84 -14.93
N VAL A 203 -4.44 -19.52 -14.81
CA VAL A 203 -5.44 -18.88 -13.95
C VAL A 203 -6.86 -19.27 -14.35
N ARG A 204 -7.19 -19.13 -15.64
CA ARG A 204 -8.49 -19.50 -16.19
C ARG A 204 -8.73 -21.00 -16.04
N THR A 205 -7.72 -21.83 -16.31
CA THR A 205 -7.79 -23.28 -16.09
C THR A 205 -8.09 -23.65 -14.63
N ALA A 206 -7.45 -22.98 -13.66
CA ALA A 206 -7.70 -23.20 -12.23
C ALA A 206 -9.11 -22.75 -11.79
N LEU A 207 -9.58 -21.58 -12.26
CA LEU A 207 -10.93 -21.07 -11.97
C LEU A 207 -12.02 -21.96 -12.60
N THR A 208 -11.84 -22.38 -13.86
CA THR A 208 -12.72 -23.36 -14.52
C THR A 208 -12.72 -24.71 -13.80
N THR A 209 -11.59 -25.16 -13.27
CA THR A 209 -11.52 -26.40 -12.47
C THR A 209 -12.29 -26.26 -11.15
N LEU A 210 -12.13 -25.14 -10.44
CA LEU A 210 -12.88 -24.84 -9.22
C LEU A 210 -14.39 -24.78 -9.47
N SER A 211 -14.83 -24.13 -10.56
CA SER A 211 -16.24 -24.05 -10.94
C SER A 211 -16.82 -25.43 -11.24
N ASN A 212 -16.14 -26.23 -12.08
CA ASN A 212 -16.55 -27.61 -12.38
C ASN A 212 -16.66 -28.50 -11.11
N GLU A 213 -15.79 -28.30 -10.12
CA GLU A 213 -15.85 -29.04 -8.85
C GLU A 213 -17.04 -28.61 -7.99
N ILE A 214 -17.40 -27.33 -8.03
CA ILE A 214 -18.52 -26.74 -7.28
C ILE A 214 -19.87 -27.10 -7.93
N MET A 215 -20.01 -26.97 -9.25
CA MET A 215 -21.22 -27.35 -10.00
C MET A 215 -21.52 -28.86 -9.95
N ARG A 216 -20.51 -29.70 -9.70
CA ARG A 216 -20.70 -31.14 -9.42
C ARG A 216 -21.22 -31.44 -8.01
N LYS A 217 -21.11 -30.49 -7.08
CA LYS A 217 -21.49 -30.66 -5.68
C LYS A 217 -22.84 -30.01 -5.36
N TYR A 218 -23.17 -28.90 -6.03
CA TYR A 218 -24.41 -28.16 -5.83
C TYR A 218 -25.20 -28.17 -7.15
N PRO A 219 -26.33 -28.89 -7.22
CA PRO A 219 -27.13 -29.01 -8.44
C PRO A 219 -27.85 -27.69 -8.82
N ALA A 220 -28.36 -27.65 -10.06
CA ALA A 220 -28.87 -26.42 -10.70
C ALA A 220 -30.38 -26.16 -10.45
N ASP A 221 -30.98 -26.81 -9.45
CA ASP A 221 -32.39 -26.68 -9.03
C ASP A 221 -32.61 -25.62 -7.94
N GLU A 222 -31.55 -25.14 -7.29
CA GLU A 222 -31.57 -24.01 -6.35
C GLU A 222 -30.49 -22.96 -6.70
N ASN A 223 -30.70 -21.72 -6.26
CA ASN A 223 -29.67 -20.69 -6.35
C ASN A 223 -28.62 -20.86 -5.25
N HIS A 224 -27.35 -20.88 -5.61
CA HIS A 224 -26.24 -21.05 -4.67
C HIS A 224 -25.17 -19.98 -4.81
N LEU A 225 -24.70 -19.47 -3.67
CA LEU A 225 -23.56 -18.56 -3.55
C LEU A 225 -22.44 -19.26 -2.78
N VAL A 226 -21.35 -19.61 -3.47
CA VAL A 226 -20.25 -20.37 -2.88
C VAL A 226 -19.04 -19.45 -2.71
N ILE A 227 -18.75 -19.09 -1.46
CA ILE A 227 -17.63 -18.25 -1.05
C ILE A 227 -16.40 -19.12 -0.82
N CYS A 228 -15.41 -18.95 -1.68
CA CYS A 228 -14.14 -19.66 -1.66
C CYS A 228 -13.04 -18.81 -1.01
N ALA A 229 -12.47 -19.31 0.08
CA ALA A 229 -11.58 -18.55 0.97
C ALA A 229 -10.28 -19.32 1.31
N GLY A 230 -9.18 -18.57 1.41
CA GLY A 230 -7.91 -19.06 1.97
C GLY A 230 -7.84 -18.89 3.49
N GLU A 231 -6.65 -19.11 4.05
CA GLU A 231 -6.38 -18.89 5.48
C GLU A 231 -5.99 -17.43 5.78
N GLY A 232 -6.02 -17.03 7.05
CA GLY A 232 -5.58 -15.69 7.48
C GLY A 232 -6.48 -14.55 6.98
N LYS A 233 -5.90 -13.54 6.31
CA LYS A 233 -6.63 -12.33 5.86
C LYS A 233 -7.82 -12.66 4.95
N SER A 234 -7.71 -13.70 4.12
CA SER A 234 -8.80 -14.16 3.26
C SER A 234 -9.98 -14.74 4.05
N ALA A 235 -9.73 -15.55 5.09
CA ALA A 235 -10.79 -16.11 5.94
C ALA A 235 -11.59 -15.00 6.63
N SER A 236 -10.93 -13.97 7.15
CA SER A 236 -11.59 -12.82 7.77
C SER A 236 -12.44 -12.03 6.77
N ALA A 237 -11.90 -11.75 5.57
CA ALA A 237 -12.63 -11.10 4.50
C ALA A 237 -13.84 -11.91 4.02
N ALA A 238 -13.72 -13.24 3.96
CA ALA A 238 -14.80 -14.15 3.58
C ALA A 238 -15.91 -14.23 4.63
N ILE A 239 -15.61 -14.09 5.93
CA ILE A 239 -16.61 -13.98 6.99
C ILE A 239 -17.40 -12.66 6.86
N ALA A 240 -16.70 -11.54 6.66
CA ALA A 240 -17.36 -10.25 6.43
C ALA A 240 -18.24 -10.28 5.17
N LEU A 241 -17.75 -10.88 4.08
CA LEU A 241 -18.48 -11.08 2.84
C LEU A 241 -19.69 -12.02 3.00
N TYR A 242 -19.58 -13.09 3.79
CA TYR A 242 -20.71 -13.97 4.11
C TYR A 242 -21.83 -13.17 4.77
N THR A 243 -21.53 -12.39 5.82
CA THR A 243 -22.52 -11.58 6.53
C THR A 243 -23.19 -10.56 5.61
N SER A 244 -22.44 -9.92 4.70
CA SER A 244 -22.99 -8.96 3.74
C SER A 244 -23.81 -9.60 2.62
N LEU A 245 -23.43 -10.80 2.14
CA LEU A 245 -24.22 -11.54 1.15
C LEU A 245 -25.49 -12.12 1.79
N GLN A 246 -25.43 -12.63 3.02
CA GLN A 246 -26.59 -13.13 3.75
C GLN A 246 -27.60 -12.00 3.93
N LYS A 247 -27.16 -10.87 4.49
CA LYS A 247 -28.00 -9.67 4.64
C LYS A 247 -28.64 -9.24 3.31
N ALA A 248 -27.89 -9.22 2.21
CA ALA A 248 -28.41 -8.81 0.90
C ALA A 248 -29.36 -9.84 0.26
N VAL A 249 -29.32 -11.11 0.68
CA VAL A 249 -30.30 -12.15 0.32
C VAL A 249 -31.58 -12.01 1.17
N ASP A 250 -31.41 -11.76 2.46
CA ASP A 250 -32.50 -11.57 3.43
C ASP A 250 -33.31 -10.29 3.16
N GLU A 251 -32.65 -9.19 2.76
CA GLU A 251 -33.30 -7.90 2.39
C GLU A 251 -34.15 -7.98 1.10
N GLU A 252 -33.95 -9.00 0.27
CA GLU A 252 -34.63 -9.18 -1.02
C GLU A 252 -35.56 -10.42 -1.04
N ASP A 253 -35.73 -11.11 0.09
CA ASP A 253 -36.51 -12.37 0.27
C ASP A 253 -36.17 -13.48 -0.76
N LEU A 254 -34.87 -13.67 -1.04
CA LEU A 254 -34.44 -14.57 -2.11
C LEU A 254 -34.13 -16.00 -1.63
N PRO A 255 -34.61 -17.06 -2.31
CA PRO A 255 -34.31 -18.44 -1.98
C PRO A 255 -32.90 -18.84 -2.47
N VAL A 256 -31.87 -18.30 -1.81
CA VAL A 256 -30.45 -18.48 -2.14
C VAL A 256 -29.70 -19.09 -0.95
N ARG A 257 -28.99 -20.20 -1.16
CA ARG A 257 -28.15 -20.80 -0.11
C ARG A 257 -26.69 -20.37 -0.23
N LEU A 258 -26.17 -19.78 0.85
CA LEU A 258 -24.75 -19.44 0.98
C LEU A 258 -23.94 -20.64 1.48
N HIS A 259 -22.74 -20.82 0.95
CA HIS A 259 -21.80 -21.86 1.35
C HIS A 259 -20.39 -21.28 1.48
N ILE A 260 -19.59 -21.75 2.45
CA ILE A 260 -18.16 -21.43 2.54
C ILE A 260 -17.33 -22.66 2.19
N LYS A 261 -16.29 -22.49 1.37
CA LYS A 261 -15.35 -23.56 0.98
C LYS A 261 -13.90 -23.08 1.13
N LYS A 262 -13.06 -23.90 1.77
CA LYS A 262 -11.61 -23.67 1.87
C LYS A 262 -10.93 -23.86 0.51
N LEU A 263 -10.03 -22.95 0.15
CA LEU A 263 -9.16 -23.02 -1.03
C LEU A 263 -7.82 -23.66 -0.68
N GLU A 264 -7.59 -24.87 -1.18
CA GLU A 264 -6.31 -25.58 -1.00
C GLU A 264 -5.25 -25.08 -1.99
N SER A 265 -5.63 -24.77 -3.23
CA SER A 265 -4.75 -24.16 -4.23
C SER A 265 -4.19 -22.82 -3.73
N ALA A 266 -2.86 -22.73 -3.62
CA ALA A 266 -2.17 -21.48 -3.26
C ALA A 266 -2.46 -20.37 -4.28
N PHE A 267 -2.43 -20.73 -5.56
CA PHE A 267 -2.73 -19.83 -6.67
C PHE A 267 -4.12 -19.16 -6.56
N LEU A 268 -5.15 -19.89 -6.14
CA LEU A 268 -6.50 -19.31 -5.96
C LEU A 268 -6.64 -18.49 -4.67
N ARG A 269 -5.74 -18.66 -3.68
CA ARG A 269 -5.80 -17.93 -2.40
C ARG A 269 -5.43 -16.44 -2.57
N GLU A 270 -4.58 -16.08 -3.53
CA GLU A 270 -4.22 -14.67 -3.78
C GLU A 270 -5.38 -13.84 -4.35
N MET A 271 -6.31 -14.50 -5.04
CA MET A 271 -7.49 -13.87 -5.64
C MET A 271 -8.75 -13.94 -4.76
N SER A 272 -8.60 -14.26 -3.47
CA SER A 272 -9.72 -14.60 -2.58
C SER A 272 -10.04 -13.50 -1.55
N PRO A 273 -11.32 -13.27 -1.18
CA PRO A 273 -12.48 -14.13 -1.43
C PRO A 273 -12.92 -14.25 -2.89
N ILE A 274 -13.18 -15.48 -3.32
CA ILE A 274 -13.79 -15.79 -4.62
C ILE A 274 -15.26 -16.10 -4.36
N VAL A 275 -16.19 -15.60 -5.18
CA VAL A 275 -17.61 -15.99 -5.14
C VAL A 275 -17.98 -16.65 -6.44
N LEU A 276 -18.57 -17.85 -6.36
CA LEU A 276 -19.18 -18.52 -7.50
C LEU A 276 -20.69 -18.53 -7.36
N THR A 277 -21.40 -18.17 -8.42
CA THR A 277 -22.86 -18.29 -8.50
C THR A 277 -23.24 -19.57 -9.26
N ALA A 278 -24.24 -20.29 -8.76
CA ALA A 278 -24.96 -21.32 -9.51
C ALA A 278 -26.45 -20.96 -9.53
N PRO A 279 -27.16 -21.17 -10.67
CA PRO A 279 -26.70 -21.83 -11.90
C PRO A 279 -25.97 -20.91 -12.91
N THR A 280 -25.80 -19.61 -12.65
CA THR A 280 -25.27 -18.63 -13.63
C THR A 280 -23.79 -18.78 -14.03
N GLU A 281 -23.06 -19.71 -13.40
CA GLU A 281 -21.61 -19.96 -13.56
C GLU A 281 -20.68 -18.75 -13.41
N ALA A 282 -21.14 -17.64 -12.85
CA ALA A 282 -20.33 -16.43 -12.71
C ALA A 282 -19.26 -16.62 -11.62
N ILE A 283 -18.00 -16.33 -11.96
CA ILE A 283 -16.84 -16.45 -11.06
C ILE A 283 -16.28 -15.05 -10.78
N TYR A 284 -16.47 -14.59 -9.55
CA TYR A 284 -15.96 -13.32 -9.07
C TYR A 284 -14.74 -13.52 -8.17
N ILE A 285 -13.71 -12.69 -8.37
CA ILE A 285 -12.45 -12.72 -7.63
C ILE A 285 -12.25 -11.41 -6.85
N ASN A 286 -11.46 -11.47 -5.77
CA ASN A 286 -11.16 -10.35 -4.87
C ASN A 286 -12.42 -9.64 -4.32
N VAL A 287 -13.48 -10.40 -4.09
CA VAL A 287 -14.80 -9.87 -3.71
C VAL A 287 -14.76 -9.32 -2.28
N ARG A 288 -15.25 -8.09 -2.11
CA ARG A 288 -15.32 -7.39 -0.82
C ARG A 288 -16.74 -7.39 -0.29
N ALA A 289 -16.91 -7.18 1.01
CA ALA A 289 -18.21 -7.08 1.67
C ALA A 289 -19.18 -6.08 1.01
N CYS A 290 -18.68 -4.94 0.50
CA CYS A 290 -19.48 -3.95 -0.22
C CYS A 290 -19.92 -4.35 -1.63
N ASP A 291 -19.28 -5.35 -2.25
CA ASP A 291 -19.67 -5.86 -3.58
C ASP A 291 -20.89 -6.80 -3.49
N ALA A 292 -21.22 -7.27 -2.28
CA ALA A 292 -22.26 -8.27 -2.00
C ALA A 292 -23.65 -7.91 -2.56
N ALA A 293 -24.15 -6.71 -2.25
CA ALA A 293 -25.47 -6.26 -2.69
C ALA A 293 -25.59 -6.21 -4.22
N ASN A 294 -24.51 -5.87 -4.92
CA ASN A 294 -24.47 -5.87 -6.38
C ASN A 294 -24.50 -7.30 -6.96
N ILE A 295 -23.80 -8.25 -6.35
CA ILE A 295 -23.83 -9.67 -6.77
C ILE A 295 -25.27 -10.21 -6.67
N VAL A 296 -25.97 -9.93 -5.57
CA VAL A 296 -27.37 -10.35 -5.40
C VAL A 296 -28.30 -9.62 -6.38
N ARG A 297 -28.34 -8.28 -6.35
CA ARG A 297 -29.29 -7.47 -7.14
C ARG A 297 -29.08 -7.50 -8.65
N ARG A 298 -27.88 -7.87 -9.13
CA ARG A 298 -27.55 -7.91 -10.57
C ARG A 298 -27.35 -9.33 -11.08
N THR A 299 -26.54 -10.16 -10.43
CA THR A 299 -26.24 -11.52 -10.94
C THR A 299 -27.30 -12.55 -10.59
N ILE A 300 -27.90 -12.49 -9.39
CA ILE A 300 -28.98 -13.41 -9.02
C ILE A 300 -30.33 -12.89 -9.55
N LEU A 301 -30.67 -11.63 -9.29
CA LEU A 301 -31.97 -11.06 -9.68
C LEU A 301 -32.13 -10.74 -11.18
N LYS A 302 -31.06 -10.35 -11.88
CA LYS A 302 -31.12 -9.88 -13.29
C LYS A 302 -30.28 -10.72 -14.27
N GLY A 303 -29.54 -11.71 -13.79
CA GLY A 303 -28.61 -12.52 -14.60
C GLY A 303 -27.38 -11.76 -15.12
N GLU A 304 -27.13 -10.54 -14.66
CA GLU A 304 -26.03 -9.68 -15.12
C GLU A 304 -24.69 -10.08 -14.49
N ILE A 305 -23.68 -10.33 -15.33
CA ILE A 305 -22.32 -10.63 -14.87
C ILE A 305 -21.56 -9.32 -14.60
N LEU A 306 -21.01 -9.20 -13.40
CA LEU A 306 -20.19 -8.05 -12.97
C LEU A 306 -18.76 -8.18 -13.50
N GLU A 307 -18.55 -7.88 -14.79
CA GLU A 307 -17.27 -8.06 -15.48
C GLU A 307 -16.04 -7.51 -14.72
N ALA A 308 -16.19 -6.37 -14.03
CA ALA A 308 -15.14 -5.74 -13.22
C ALA A 308 -14.66 -6.57 -12.00
N LEU A 309 -15.42 -7.60 -11.61
CA LEU A 309 -15.05 -8.57 -10.57
C LEU A 309 -14.63 -9.93 -11.18
N THR A 310 -14.69 -10.11 -12.50
CA THR A 310 -14.28 -11.35 -13.17
C THR A 310 -12.78 -11.35 -13.50
N TYR A 311 -12.19 -12.53 -13.69
CA TYR A 311 -10.78 -12.63 -14.09
C TYR A 311 -10.56 -12.22 -15.56
N GLN A 312 -9.76 -11.18 -15.77
CA GLN A 312 -9.27 -10.75 -17.08
C GLN A 312 -7.83 -11.23 -17.31
N ASP A 313 -7.54 -11.65 -18.53
CA ASP A 313 -6.29 -12.33 -18.88
C ASP A 313 -5.24 -11.33 -19.42
N SER A 314 -4.17 -11.09 -18.65
CA SER A 314 -3.12 -10.12 -19.00
C SER A 314 -2.28 -10.54 -20.22
N ALA A 315 -2.31 -11.80 -20.63
CA ALA A 315 -1.47 -12.38 -21.67
C ALA A 315 -2.01 -12.14 -23.11
N GLY A 316 -2.58 -10.96 -23.38
CA GLY A 316 -3.29 -10.67 -24.64
C GLY A 316 -2.58 -9.80 -25.68
N VAL A 317 -1.61 -8.96 -25.29
CA VAL A 317 -0.99 -7.97 -26.22
C VAL A 317 0.18 -8.58 -26.98
N THR A 318 -0.13 -9.39 -28.00
CA THR A 318 0.87 -9.88 -28.97
C THR A 318 1.03 -8.88 -30.12
N SER A 319 2.24 -8.37 -30.33
CA SER A 319 2.53 -7.39 -31.40
C SER A 319 2.63 -8.05 -32.78
N ARG A 320 1.47 -8.39 -33.36
CA ARG A 320 1.36 -8.85 -34.76
C ARG A 320 1.53 -7.65 -35.70
N SER A 321 2.51 -7.74 -36.61
CA SER A 321 2.69 -6.78 -37.69
C SER A 321 1.57 -6.94 -38.73
N LEU A 322 0.62 -6.02 -38.74
CA LEU A 322 -0.47 -5.96 -39.72
C LEU A 322 0.04 -5.51 -41.09
N SER A 323 -0.48 -6.10 -42.16
CA SER A 323 -0.27 -5.58 -43.52
C SER A 323 -1.02 -4.26 -43.74
N VAL A 324 -0.61 -3.50 -44.75
CA VAL A 324 -1.31 -2.24 -45.14
C VAL A 324 -2.77 -2.50 -45.50
N LYS A 325 -3.10 -3.70 -46.01
CA LYS A 325 -4.49 -4.07 -46.27
C LYS A 325 -5.26 -4.34 -44.99
N GLU A 326 -4.75 -5.17 -44.07
CA GLU A 326 -5.37 -5.39 -42.75
C GLU A 326 -5.52 -4.06 -41.97
N LEU A 327 -4.58 -3.10 -42.13
CA LEU A 327 -4.70 -1.74 -41.58
C LEU A 327 -5.76 -0.87 -42.26
N THR A 328 -6.07 -1.12 -43.53
CA THR A 328 -7.16 -0.42 -44.25
C THR A 328 -8.51 -1.03 -43.90
N ASP A 329 -8.57 -2.36 -43.78
CA ASP A 329 -9.75 -3.11 -43.39
C ASP A 329 -10.10 -2.79 -41.91
N LEU A 330 -9.12 -2.73 -40.99
CA LEU A 330 -9.31 -2.25 -39.60
C LEU A 330 -9.64 -0.76 -39.49
N ALA A 331 -9.28 0.07 -40.47
CA ALA A 331 -9.72 1.46 -40.53
C ALA A 331 -11.18 1.59 -40.99
N ALA A 332 -11.69 0.60 -41.75
CA ALA A 332 -13.11 0.49 -42.11
C ALA A 332 -13.96 -0.16 -40.99
N GLU A 333 -13.40 -1.07 -40.19
CA GLU A 333 -14.05 -1.61 -38.99
C GLU A 333 -14.19 -0.56 -37.85
N ASN A 334 -13.55 0.60 -37.98
CA ASN A 334 -13.77 1.77 -37.12
C ASN A 334 -14.78 2.77 -37.72
N GLU A 335 -15.87 2.28 -38.33
CA GLU A 335 -17.08 3.11 -38.44
C GLU A 335 -17.58 3.50 -37.04
N PRO A 336 -18.08 4.73 -36.85
CA PRO A 336 -18.52 5.20 -35.55
C PRO A 336 -19.78 4.45 -35.07
N ILE A 337 -20.03 4.49 -33.76
CA ILE A 337 -21.32 4.08 -33.18
C ILE A 337 -22.39 5.11 -33.57
N ALA A 338 -22.89 4.99 -34.80
CA ALA A 338 -23.90 5.85 -35.43
C ALA A 338 -25.09 5.04 -35.97
N SER A 339 -25.19 3.77 -35.57
CA SER A 339 -26.21 2.79 -36.00
C SER A 339 -27.07 2.24 -34.85
N ARG A 340 -26.92 2.79 -33.63
CA ARG A 340 -28.02 2.87 -32.66
C ARG A 340 -28.65 4.24 -32.82
N SER A 341 -29.98 4.29 -32.84
CA SER A 341 -30.74 5.53 -32.78
C SER A 341 -30.46 6.28 -31.48
N ASP A 342 -30.37 7.61 -31.55
CA ASP A 342 -30.20 8.46 -30.36
C ASP A 342 -31.34 8.31 -29.34
N GLU A 343 -32.51 7.80 -29.78
CA GLU A 343 -33.72 7.57 -28.98
C GLU A 343 -33.53 6.58 -27.81
N ASP A 344 -32.50 5.73 -27.83
CA ASP A 344 -32.16 4.77 -26.75
C ASP A 344 -31.09 5.28 -25.77
N LEU A 345 -30.67 6.54 -25.88
CA LEU A 345 -29.72 7.16 -24.95
C LEU A 345 -30.45 8.12 -24.00
N PRO A 346 -30.24 8.04 -22.67
CA PRO A 346 -30.67 9.10 -21.78
C PRO A 346 -29.92 10.40 -22.12
N ASP A 347 -30.63 11.53 -22.08
CA ASP A 347 -30.08 12.87 -22.27
C ASP A 347 -28.82 13.12 -21.41
N PRO A 348 -27.93 14.06 -21.80
CA PRO A 348 -26.81 14.47 -20.95
C PRO A 348 -27.32 15.09 -19.63
N ILE A 349 -27.43 14.26 -18.59
CA ILE A 349 -28.06 14.63 -17.31
C ILE A 349 -27.31 15.79 -16.64
N ALA A 350 -28.06 16.84 -16.33
CA ALA A 350 -27.58 17.99 -15.57
C ALA A 350 -27.16 17.54 -14.17
N LEU A 351 -25.84 17.55 -13.91
CA LEU A 351 -25.26 17.10 -12.63
C LEU A 351 -25.88 17.83 -11.43
N LEU A 352 -26.20 19.12 -11.57
CA LEU A 352 -27.01 19.90 -10.64
C LEU A 352 -28.40 20.14 -11.23
N ILE A 353 -29.41 20.13 -10.36
CA ILE A 353 -30.80 20.41 -10.76
C ILE A 353 -30.91 21.89 -11.16
N PRO A 354 -31.29 22.24 -12.40
CA PRO A 354 -31.32 23.62 -12.86
C PRO A 354 -32.18 24.53 -11.96
N GLY A 355 -31.58 25.63 -11.47
CA GLY A 355 -32.23 26.57 -10.57
C GLY A 355 -32.30 26.15 -9.09
N LYS A 356 -31.74 25.00 -8.70
CA LYS A 356 -31.58 24.59 -7.28
C LYS A 356 -30.11 24.38 -6.94
N ALA A 357 -29.72 24.69 -5.70
CA ALA A 357 -28.41 24.34 -5.17
C ALA A 357 -28.41 22.88 -4.64
N ALA A 358 -28.64 21.92 -5.55
CA ALA A 358 -28.68 20.48 -5.25
C ALA A 358 -28.24 19.66 -6.47
N PHE A 359 -27.56 18.53 -6.23
CA PHE A 359 -27.24 17.56 -7.29
C PHE A 359 -28.50 16.82 -7.76
N HIS A 360 -28.48 16.30 -9.00
CA HIS A 360 -29.41 15.25 -9.39
C HIS A 360 -29.13 14.03 -8.49
N PRO A 361 -30.14 13.42 -7.83
CA PRO A 361 -29.90 12.38 -6.83
C PRO A 361 -29.07 11.21 -7.40
N ASP A 362 -29.38 10.81 -8.63
CA ASP A 362 -28.76 9.67 -9.31
C ASP A 362 -27.37 10.00 -9.91
N ALA A 363 -26.90 11.25 -9.84
CA ALA A 363 -25.67 11.69 -10.52
C ALA A 363 -24.42 10.89 -10.09
N ALA A 364 -24.35 10.46 -8.84
CA ALA A 364 -23.26 9.61 -8.35
C ALA A 364 -23.33 8.18 -8.92
N GLU A 365 -24.52 7.58 -8.95
CA GLU A 365 -24.76 6.22 -9.46
C GLU A 365 -24.57 6.15 -10.98
N LEU A 366 -25.04 7.16 -11.71
CA LEU A 366 -24.78 7.35 -13.15
C LEU A 366 -23.28 7.50 -13.46
N LEU A 367 -22.53 8.26 -12.65
CA LEU A 367 -21.08 8.38 -12.80
C LEU A 367 -20.31 7.11 -12.39
N GLU A 368 -20.94 6.15 -11.71
CA GLU A 368 -20.38 4.83 -11.42
C GLU A 368 -20.85 3.74 -12.40
N THR A 369 -21.82 4.04 -13.27
CA THR A 369 -22.31 3.13 -14.31
C THR A 369 -21.24 2.90 -15.39
N PRO A 370 -20.87 1.64 -15.70
CA PRO A 370 -19.83 1.32 -16.69
C PRO A 370 -20.12 1.93 -18.08
N GLY A 371 -19.09 2.50 -18.71
CA GLY A 371 -19.19 3.11 -20.04
C GLY A 371 -19.81 4.52 -20.05
N VAL A 372 -20.49 4.96 -18.98
CA VAL A 372 -21.04 6.32 -18.90
C VAL A 372 -19.92 7.36 -18.78
N LYS A 373 -18.88 7.08 -17.98
CA LYS A 373 -17.68 7.94 -17.89
C LYS A 373 -17.02 8.12 -19.26
N GLU A 374 -16.83 7.01 -19.98
CA GLU A 374 -16.22 6.97 -21.31
C GLU A 374 -17.08 7.70 -22.35
N ARG A 375 -18.40 7.54 -22.30
CA ARG A 375 -19.36 8.26 -23.17
C ARG A 375 -19.40 9.75 -22.89
N ILE A 376 -19.40 10.19 -21.64
CA ILE A 376 -19.34 11.61 -21.26
C ILE A 376 -18.02 12.24 -21.75
N LEU A 377 -16.90 11.54 -21.62
CA LEU A 377 -15.61 11.98 -22.17
C LEU A 377 -15.64 12.06 -23.70
N PHE A 378 -16.31 11.13 -24.38
CA PHE A 378 -16.41 11.09 -25.84
C PHE A 378 -17.36 12.16 -26.40
N SER A 379 -18.57 12.29 -25.85
CA SER A 379 -19.59 13.25 -26.31
C SER A 379 -19.15 14.70 -26.09
N ALA A 380 -18.46 14.99 -24.99
CA ALA A 380 -17.87 16.31 -24.76
C ALA A 380 -16.67 16.61 -25.68
N LEU A 381 -15.97 15.57 -26.18
CA LEU A 381 -14.92 15.74 -27.20
C LEU A 381 -15.50 15.97 -28.60
N THR A 382 -16.62 15.35 -28.95
CA THR A 382 -17.29 15.58 -30.25
C THR A 382 -18.09 16.89 -30.27
N ALA A 383 -18.78 17.25 -29.18
CA ALA A 383 -19.53 18.51 -29.07
C ALA A 383 -18.65 19.77 -29.19
N ALA A 384 -17.34 19.65 -28.95
CA ALA A 384 -16.38 20.73 -29.18
C ALA A 384 -16.17 21.08 -30.67
N ALA A 385 -16.65 20.25 -31.61
CA ALA A 385 -16.50 20.46 -33.05
C ALA A 385 -17.61 21.34 -33.67
N GLU A 386 -18.83 21.36 -33.09
CA GLU A 386 -19.98 22.04 -33.68
C GLU A 386 -20.60 23.08 -32.72
N THR A 387 -20.44 24.36 -33.05
CA THR A 387 -21.09 25.46 -32.31
C THR A 387 -21.92 26.34 -33.22
N LYS A 388 -23.25 26.19 -33.12
CA LYS A 388 -24.24 27.17 -33.59
C LYS A 388 -25.38 27.27 -32.57
N PRO A 389 -25.69 28.46 -32.04
CA PRO A 389 -26.70 28.59 -31.00
C PRO A 389 -28.13 28.51 -31.57
N ALA A 390 -28.94 27.61 -31.02
CA ALA A 390 -30.39 27.59 -31.22
C ALA A 390 -31.08 28.65 -30.31
N PRO A 391 -32.24 29.21 -30.71
CA PRO A 391 -32.86 30.33 -30.02
C PRO A 391 -33.63 29.94 -28.75
N ARG A 392 -33.69 30.87 -27.78
CA ARG A 392 -34.49 30.74 -26.54
C ARG A 392 -36.00 30.68 -26.83
N ALA A 393 -36.67 29.65 -26.30
CA ALA A 393 -38.11 29.70 -26.04
C ALA A 393 -38.41 30.37 -24.69
N ARG A 394 -39.63 30.88 -24.50
CA ARG A 394 -40.18 31.38 -23.23
C ARG A 394 -41.36 30.49 -22.78
N PRO A 395 -41.66 30.42 -21.47
CA PRO A 395 -42.60 29.45 -20.93
C PRO A 395 -44.06 29.78 -21.27
N GLN A 396 -44.88 28.74 -21.32
CA GLN A 396 -46.34 28.82 -21.15
C GLN A 396 -46.73 28.08 -19.86
N ALA A 397 -47.93 28.37 -19.34
CA ALA A 397 -48.48 27.84 -18.09
C ALA A 397 -49.97 27.54 -18.27
N ALA A 398 -50.59 27.00 -17.22
CA ALA A 398 -51.97 26.46 -17.16
C ALA A 398 -52.14 25.05 -17.81
N ALA A 399 -52.95 24.14 -17.27
CA ALA A 399 -53.63 24.11 -15.96
C ALA A 399 -54.02 22.67 -15.53
N SER A 400 -54.51 22.59 -14.29
CA SER A 400 -55.08 21.45 -13.55
C SER A 400 -56.07 20.53 -14.29
N THR A 401 -56.13 19.28 -13.86
CA THR A 401 -57.37 18.68 -13.30
C THR A 401 -57.03 17.50 -12.37
N ASP A 402 -57.94 17.19 -11.45
CA ASP A 402 -57.67 16.43 -10.23
C ASP A 402 -57.93 14.92 -10.35
N GLY A 403 -57.41 14.15 -9.38
CA GLY A 403 -57.69 12.73 -9.16
C GLY A 403 -57.22 12.30 -7.77
N GLU A 404 -58.15 11.92 -6.89
CA GLU A 404 -57.92 11.73 -5.46
C GLU A 404 -57.50 10.29 -5.08
N SER A 405 -56.56 10.15 -4.14
CA SER A 405 -56.56 9.05 -3.14
C SER A 405 -55.69 9.43 -1.92
N GLU A 406 -56.07 8.94 -0.75
CA GLU A 406 -55.68 9.47 0.57
C GLU A 406 -54.24 9.14 1.04
N PHE A 407 -53.75 9.89 2.05
CA PHE A 407 -52.45 9.68 2.69
C PHE A 407 -52.54 8.77 3.93
N MET A 408 -51.46 8.04 4.23
CA MET A 408 -51.07 7.74 5.61
C MET A 408 -49.53 7.68 5.74
N THR A 409 -48.98 7.73 6.95
CA THR A 409 -47.55 8.06 7.18
C THR A 409 -46.78 6.99 7.95
N VAL A 410 -45.45 7.02 7.82
CA VAL A 410 -44.49 6.05 8.39
C VAL A 410 -44.59 5.89 9.93
N ALA A 411 -45.27 6.80 10.63
CA ALA A 411 -45.50 6.72 12.07
C ALA A 411 -46.30 5.48 12.53
N GLU A 412 -47.06 4.83 11.64
CA GLU A 412 -47.91 3.69 11.99
C GLU A 412 -47.25 2.31 11.78
N LEU A 413 -46.05 2.26 11.17
CA LEU A 413 -45.37 1.00 10.86
C LEU A 413 -44.65 0.37 12.09
N PHE A 414 -44.63 1.05 13.24
CA PHE A 414 -43.86 0.67 14.43
C PHE A 414 -44.73 0.37 15.67
N ALA A 415 -46.00 0.01 15.48
CA ALA A 415 -46.93 -0.28 16.57
C ALA A 415 -47.63 -1.65 16.40
N LEU A 416 -46.90 -2.77 16.53
CA LEU A 416 -47.46 -4.11 16.88
C LEU A 416 -46.37 -5.22 17.02
N SER A 417 -45.70 -5.33 18.18
CA SER A 417 -45.12 -6.61 18.65
C SER A 417 -44.68 -6.57 20.14
N ASP A 418 -45.65 -6.60 21.06
CA ASP A 418 -45.39 -6.87 22.48
C ASP A 418 -46.46 -7.84 23.01
N ALA A 419 -46.07 -9.06 23.41
CA ALA A 419 -46.89 -10.02 24.15
C ALA A 419 -46.04 -11.18 24.71
N ASP A 420 -45.91 -11.22 26.03
CA ASP A 420 -45.31 -12.32 26.81
C ASP A 420 -45.94 -13.71 26.52
N ALA A 421 -45.17 -14.78 26.70
CA ALA A 421 -45.15 -15.48 28.00
C ALA A 421 -44.54 -16.90 27.97
N LEU A 422 -43.70 -17.21 28.97
CA LEU A 422 -43.82 -18.46 29.74
C LEU A 422 -43.13 -18.32 31.11
N ARG A 423 -43.88 -18.52 32.19
CA ARG A 423 -43.44 -18.35 33.59
C ARG A 423 -43.07 -19.68 34.25
N SER A 424 -42.17 -19.61 35.24
CA SER A 424 -42.18 -20.50 36.41
C SER A 424 -41.94 -19.67 37.67
N ASN A 425 -42.74 -19.87 38.71
CA ASN A 425 -42.83 -18.97 39.87
C ASN A 425 -42.01 -19.43 41.09
N GLY A 426 -41.59 -18.46 41.92
CA GLY A 426 -41.31 -18.65 43.35
C GLY A 426 -39.94 -18.11 43.79
N THR A 427 -39.81 -17.36 44.88
CA THR A 427 -40.82 -16.78 45.80
C THR A 427 -40.27 -15.50 46.47
N ASP A 428 -41.15 -14.53 46.66
CA ASP A 428 -41.10 -13.29 47.45
C ASP A 428 -39.86 -13.00 48.32
N ALA A 429 -39.17 -11.90 47.99
CA ALA A 429 -38.42 -11.04 48.92
C ALA A 429 -38.37 -9.61 48.35
N GLU A 430 -38.56 -8.59 49.19
CA GLU A 430 -38.51 -7.18 48.78
C GLU A 430 -37.05 -6.69 48.74
N GLU A 431 -36.48 -6.46 47.55
CA GLU A 431 -35.24 -5.68 47.40
C GLU A 431 -35.38 -4.54 46.40
N ASN A 432 -34.60 -3.48 46.66
CA ASN A 432 -34.78 -2.13 46.13
C ASN A 432 -34.07 -1.98 44.78
N ASP A 433 -34.81 -2.03 43.66
CA ASP A 433 -34.24 -2.08 42.32
C ASP A 433 -33.55 -0.77 41.91
N GLY A 434 -32.21 -0.78 41.96
CA GLY A 434 -31.35 0.33 41.61
C GLY A 434 -30.87 0.24 40.17
N GLN A 435 -31.37 1.12 39.30
CA GLN A 435 -30.94 1.23 37.90
C GLN A 435 -29.40 1.29 37.79
N ASP A 436 -28.83 0.45 36.92
CA ASP A 436 -27.38 0.37 36.73
C ASP A 436 -26.82 1.74 36.29
N PRO A 437 -25.90 2.35 37.06
CA PRO A 437 -25.39 3.69 36.78
C PRO A 437 -24.56 3.77 35.50
N THR A 438 -24.16 2.64 34.90
CA THR A 438 -23.48 2.63 33.59
C THR A 438 -24.45 2.92 32.44
N VAL A 439 -25.67 2.37 32.49
CA VAL A 439 -26.68 2.52 31.42
C VAL A 439 -27.24 3.94 31.39
N ALA A 440 -27.60 4.48 32.56
CA ALA A 440 -28.10 5.85 32.68
C ALA A 440 -27.08 6.89 32.15
N ASN A 441 -25.79 6.68 32.43
CA ASN A 441 -24.74 7.59 31.96
C ASN A 441 -24.49 7.47 30.45
N SER A 442 -24.69 6.29 29.86
CA SER A 442 -24.61 6.09 28.41
C SER A 442 -25.66 6.90 27.66
N ASN A 443 -26.92 6.86 28.11
CA ASN A 443 -28.01 7.62 27.50
C ASN A 443 -27.77 9.14 27.55
N ASN A 444 -27.21 9.65 28.65
CA ASN A 444 -26.84 11.07 28.78
C ASN A 444 -25.77 11.48 27.75
N ILE A 445 -24.76 10.64 27.50
CA ILE A 445 -23.70 10.90 26.51
C ILE A 445 -24.30 10.96 25.10
N HIS A 446 -25.14 9.99 24.75
CA HIS A 446 -25.79 9.94 23.44
C HIS A 446 -26.71 11.15 23.23
N GLN A 447 -27.62 11.46 24.16
CA GLN A 447 -28.48 12.64 24.06
C GLN A 447 -27.68 13.94 23.96
N ALA A 448 -26.65 14.13 24.80
CA ALA A 448 -25.82 15.33 24.77
C ALA A 448 -25.10 15.49 23.42
N PHE A 449 -24.67 14.39 22.80
CA PHE A 449 -24.04 14.40 21.49
C PHE A 449 -25.04 14.66 20.36
N ASP A 450 -26.21 14.03 20.38
CA ASP A 450 -27.27 14.25 19.39
C ASP A 450 -27.82 15.68 19.44
N GLU A 451 -27.90 16.28 20.64
CA GLU A 451 -28.20 17.70 20.82
C GLU A 451 -27.14 18.64 20.22
N ILE A 452 -25.88 18.21 20.12
CA ILE A 452 -24.79 18.96 19.47
C ILE A 452 -24.86 18.76 17.94
N LEU A 453 -25.11 17.52 17.49
CA LEU A 453 -25.33 17.20 16.07
C LEU A 453 -26.53 17.95 15.48
N ALA A 454 -27.65 18.04 16.20
CA ALA A 454 -28.84 18.78 15.77
C ALA A 454 -28.56 20.28 15.59
N LYS A 455 -27.73 20.88 16.45
CA LYS A 455 -27.28 22.28 16.32
C LYS A 455 -26.35 22.42 15.10
N SER A 456 -25.48 21.44 14.86
CA SER A 456 -24.49 21.42 13.77
C SER A 456 -25.09 21.21 12.37
N SER A 457 -26.05 20.30 12.23
CA SER A 457 -26.61 19.87 10.94
C SER A 457 -27.42 20.98 10.25
N THR A 458 -28.01 21.91 11.02
CA THR A 458 -28.68 23.10 10.48
C THR A 458 -27.76 24.07 9.74
N VAL A 459 -26.44 23.99 9.96
CA VAL A 459 -25.46 24.97 9.43
C VAL A 459 -24.84 24.52 8.10
N ASN A 460 -24.61 23.22 7.89
CA ASN A 460 -24.05 22.65 6.67
C ASN A 460 -24.41 21.15 6.53
N PRO A 461 -25.55 20.80 5.90
CA PRO A 461 -25.89 19.39 5.66
C PRO A 461 -24.91 18.75 4.67
N PRO A 462 -24.56 17.45 4.85
CA PRO A 462 -23.50 16.79 4.09
C PRO A 462 -23.79 16.71 2.58
N ASP A 463 -25.06 16.58 2.19
CA ASP A 463 -25.50 16.41 0.80
C ASP A 463 -25.52 17.73 -0.01
N ARG A 464 -25.12 18.85 0.61
CA ARG A 464 -25.10 20.16 -0.07
C ARG A 464 -23.95 20.22 -1.08
N PRO A 465 -24.21 20.67 -2.34
CA PRO A 465 -23.16 20.85 -3.33
C PRO A 465 -22.05 21.77 -2.84
N GLN A 466 -20.79 21.38 -3.08
CA GLN A 466 -19.61 22.13 -2.69
C GLN A 466 -18.61 22.26 -3.85
N LEU A 467 -18.06 23.46 -3.98
CA LEU A 467 -17.07 23.83 -4.99
C LEU A 467 -15.75 24.15 -4.28
N LEU A 468 -14.84 23.18 -4.31
CA LEU A 468 -13.57 23.28 -3.62
C LEU A 468 -12.50 23.79 -4.59
N VAL A 469 -12.20 25.08 -4.52
CA VAL A 469 -11.10 25.70 -5.27
C VAL A 469 -9.78 25.37 -4.58
N LEU A 470 -8.81 24.90 -5.35
CA LEU A 470 -7.54 24.37 -4.89
C LEU A 470 -6.38 25.21 -5.46
N TYR A 471 -5.30 25.33 -4.70
CA TYR A 471 -4.04 25.94 -5.16
C TYR A 471 -2.83 25.11 -4.73
N GLY A 472 -1.81 24.97 -5.59
CA GLY A 472 -0.60 24.20 -5.27
C GLY A 472 0.37 24.93 -4.33
N THR A 473 0.66 26.19 -4.65
CA THR A 473 1.75 26.99 -4.08
C THR A 473 1.25 28.27 -3.42
N ALA A 474 2.04 28.86 -2.53
CA ALA A 474 1.71 30.13 -1.89
C ALA A 474 1.48 31.30 -2.88
N GLY A 475 2.13 31.27 -4.06
CA GLY A 475 1.94 32.27 -5.12
C GLY A 475 0.61 32.14 -5.86
N GLU A 476 0.13 30.91 -6.05
CA GLU A 476 -1.17 30.64 -6.70
C GLU A 476 -2.37 30.98 -5.82
N ARG A 477 -2.18 31.09 -4.49
CA ARG A 477 -3.24 31.40 -3.52
C ARG A 477 -4.08 32.62 -3.90
N GLY A 478 -3.44 33.69 -4.36
CA GLY A 478 -4.14 34.92 -4.79
C GLY A 478 -5.01 34.70 -6.04
N ALA A 479 -4.52 33.93 -7.00
CA ALA A 479 -5.27 33.56 -8.21
C ALA A 479 -6.46 32.64 -7.89
N ALA A 480 -6.27 31.66 -6.99
CA ALA A 480 -7.35 30.80 -6.51
C ALA A 480 -8.39 31.56 -5.67
N GLN A 481 -7.98 32.54 -4.85
CA GLN A 481 -8.92 33.41 -4.14
C GLN A 481 -9.74 34.29 -5.09
N ALA A 482 -9.12 34.81 -6.16
CA ALA A 482 -9.83 35.57 -7.19
C ALA A 482 -10.80 34.69 -8.00
N PHE A 483 -10.37 33.49 -8.44
CA PHE A 483 -11.23 32.51 -9.11
C PHE A 483 -12.40 32.09 -8.22
N ALA A 484 -12.17 31.85 -6.93
CA ALA A 484 -13.21 31.51 -5.97
C ALA A 484 -14.17 32.68 -5.65
N ALA A 485 -13.76 33.93 -5.81
CA ALA A 485 -14.66 35.08 -5.68
C ALA A 485 -15.63 35.12 -6.87
N GLU A 486 -15.09 35.06 -8.09
CA GLU A 486 -15.88 35.00 -9.33
C GLU A 486 -16.82 33.78 -9.37
N LEU A 487 -16.35 32.63 -8.87
CA LEU A 487 -17.16 31.41 -8.78
C LEU A 487 -18.31 31.54 -7.77
N ARG A 488 -18.20 32.34 -6.71
CA ARG A 488 -19.33 32.63 -5.79
C ARG A 488 -20.35 33.54 -6.46
N GLU A 489 -19.91 34.58 -7.16
CA GLU A 489 -20.80 35.49 -7.87
C GLU A 489 -21.58 34.78 -8.99
N ALA A 490 -20.92 33.86 -9.71
CA ALA A 490 -21.52 33.13 -10.82
C ALA A 490 -22.33 31.87 -10.40
N ALA A 491 -21.88 31.10 -9.39
CA ALA A 491 -22.58 29.88 -8.93
C ALA A 491 -23.64 30.13 -7.84
N GLY A 492 -23.74 31.35 -7.29
CA GLY A 492 -24.83 31.77 -6.41
C GLY A 492 -24.83 31.10 -5.03
N LEU A 493 -25.77 30.17 -4.78
CA LEU A 493 -26.04 29.58 -3.46
C LEU A 493 -25.22 28.31 -3.16
N ILE A 494 -24.31 27.91 -4.04
CA ILE A 494 -23.41 26.77 -3.84
C ILE A 494 -22.24 27.22 -2.95
N ASP A 495 -21.86 26.40 -1.96
CA ASP A 495 -20.74 26.76 -1.07
C ASP A 495 -19.40 26.62 -1.81
N VAL A 496 -18.57 27.67 -1.75
CA VAL A 496 -17.28 27.74 -2.42
C VAL A 496 -16.17 27.88 -1.39
N LYS A 497 -15.35 26.84 -1.26
CA LYS A 497 -14.21 26.76 -0.34
C LYS A 497 -12.89 26.99 -1.09
N VAL A 498 -11.85 27.42 -0.37
CA VAL A 498 -10.49 27.58 -0.93
C VAL A 498 -9.51 26.83 -0.04
N SER A 499 -8.80 25.84 -0.61
CA SER A 499 -7.87 24.96 0.13
C SER A 499 -6.58 24.70 -0.65
N LEU A 500 -5.58 24.14 0.03
CA LEU A 500 -4.27 23.82 -0.55
C LEU A 500 -4.34 22.43 -1.23
N SER A 501 -3.87 22.27 -2.48
CA SER A 501 -4.03 21.01 -3.23
C SER A 501 -3.29 19.82 -2.59
N SER A 502 -2.25 20.08 -1.78
CA SER A 502 -1.59 19.05 -0.98
C SER A 502 -2.45 18.53 0.19
N ALA A 503 -3.59 19.15 0.52
CA ALA A 503 -4.62 18.56 1.40
C ALA A 503 -5.35 17.38 0.72
N LEU A 504 -5.37 17.32 -0.62
CA LEU A 504 -5.74 16.13 -1.40
C LEU A 504 -4.50 15.34 -1.87
N GLY A 505 -3.31 15.72 -1.43
CA GLY A 505 -2.05 15.15 -1.91
C GLY A 505 -1.80 15.33 -3.41
N ILE A 506 -2.41 16.31 -4.09
CA ILE A 506 -2.21 16.55 -5.53
C ILE A 506 -1.07 17.56 -5.73
N PRO A 507 0.12 17.15 -6.22
CA PRO A 507 1.17 18.09 -6.59
C PRO A 507 0.81 18.85 -7.88
N ASN A 508 1.22 20.12 -7.98
CA ASN A 508 1.16 20.96 -9.19
C ASN A 508 -0.21 20.97 -9.92
N ALA A 509 -1.32 21.03 -9.17
CA ALA A 509 -2.67 21.16 -9.75
C ALA A 509 -2.92 22.50 -10.49
N GLY A 510 -2.05 23.50 -10.28
CA GLY A 510 -2.31 24.89 -10.66
C GLY A 510 -3.29 25.54 -9.69
N VAL A 511 -4.09 26.49 -10.21
CA VAL A 511 -5.45 26.69 -9.68
C VAL A 511 -6.31 25.53 -10.21
N ALA A 512 -7.07 24.89 -9.32
CA ALA A 512 -7.89 23.74 -9.63
C ALA A 512 -9.27 23.86 -8.97
N LEU A 513 -10.24 23.07 -9.42
CA LEU A 513 -11.58 23.00 -8.86
C LEU A 513 -12.00 21.53 -8.72
N ARG A 514 -12.28 21.10 -7.49
CA ARG A 514 -13.01 19.86 -7.21
C ARG A 514 -14.49 20.20 -7.02
N ILE A 515 -15.37 19.41 -7.63
CA ILE A 515 -16.83 19.58 -7.61
C ILE A 515 -17.43 18.38 -6.86
N ASP A 516 -18.03 18.61 -5.69
CA ASP A 516 -18.51 17.56 -4.78
C ASP A 516 -20.04 17.57 -4.61
N PRO A 517 -20.70 16.39 -4.53
CA PRO A 517 -20.11 15.06 -4.37
C PRO A 517 -19.77 14.34 -5.70
N ALA A 518 -20.02 14.95 -6.87
CA ALA A 518 -19.72 14.33 -8.17
C ALA A 518 -18.25 13.94 -8.37
N GLY A 519 -17.31 14.48 -7.58
CA GLY A 519 -15.90 14.10 -7.55
C GLY A 519 -15.10 14.52 -8.78
N ILE A 520 -15.62 15.42 -9.62
CA ILE A 520 -14.93 15.91 -10.82
C ILE A 520 -13.77 16.82 -10.40
N LEU A 521 -12.61 16.70 -11.06
CA LEU A 521 -11.44 17.57 -10.83
C LEU A 521 -11.00 18.28 -12.13
N TYR A 522 -11.12 19.60 -12.12
CA TYR A 522 -10.49 20.48 -13.09
C TYR A 522 -9.18 21.07 -12.54
N THR A 523 -8.21 21.30 -13.43
CA THR A 523 -6.83 21.71 -13.10
C THR A 523 -6.32 22.75 -14.08
N GLN A 524 -5.25 23.47 -13.71
CA GLN A 524 -4.61 24.52 -14.54
C GLN A 524 -5.57 25.65 -14.98
N LEU A 525 -6.57 25.94 -14.14
CA LEU A 525 -7.63 26.91 -14.39
C LEU A 525 -7.14 28.35 -14.36
N ARG A 526 -7.82 29.19 -15.13
CA ARG A 526 -7.64 30.64 -15.21
C ARG A 526 -8.92 31.34 -14.82
N ARG A 527 -8.83 32.62 -14.47
CA ARG A 527 -9.97 33.45 -14.07
C ARG A 527 -11.15 33.32 -15.06
N GLY A 528 -10.92 33.64 -16.33
CA GLY A 528 -11.94 33.59 -17.38
C GLY A 528 -12.46 32.19 -17.79
N ASP A 529 -12.01 31.10 -17.15
CA ASP A 529 -12.66 29.80 -17.31
C ASP A 529 -13.93 29.67 -16.43
N CYS A 530 -14.11 30.57 -15.45
CA CYS A 530 -15.19 30.54 -14.46
C CYS A 530 -16.60 30.50 -15.08
N ASP A 531 -16.97 31.51 -15.89
CA ASP A 531 -18.28 31.58 -16.56
C ASP A 531 -18.56 30.32 -17.38
N ARG A 532 -17.54 29.75 -18.03
CA ARG A 532 -17.69 28.57 -18.87
C ARG A 532 -17.94 27.32 -18.03
N ILE A 533 -17.22 27.13 -16.93
CA ILE A 533 -17.44 26.04 -15.97
C ILE A 533 -18.82 26.17 -15.32
N VAL A 534 -19.25 27.39 -14.99
CA VAL A 534 -20.56 27.64 -14.38
C VAL A 534 -21.69 27.33 -15.37
N ASN A 535 -21.64 27.85 -16.59
CA ASN A 535 -22.72 27.63 -17.56
C ASN A 535 -22.74 26.19 -18.11
N MET A 536 -21.57 25.60 -18.43
CA MET A 536 -21.52 24.27 -19.04
C MET A 536 -21.63 23.15 -18.00
N THR A 537 -20.77 23.14 -16.98
CA THR A 537 -20.65 21.99 -16.06
C THR A 537 -21.58 22.08 -14.87
N ILE A 538 -21.67 23.26 -14.24
CA ILE A 538 -22.49 23.44 -13.03
C ILE A 538 -23.96 23.53 -13.42
N ALA A 539 -24.35 24.49 -14.27
CA ALA A 539 -25.76 24.67 -14.67
C ALA A 539 -26.23 23.67 -15.76
N GLY A 540 -25.32 23.17 -16.61
CA GLY A 540 -25.65 22.32 -17.76
C GLY A 540 -25.20 20.86 -17.67
N GLY A 541 -24.47 20.44 -16.62
CA GLY A 541 -23.92 19.08 -16.47
C GLY A 541 -22.79 18.69 -17.42
N VAL A 542 -22.48 19.50 -18.44
CA VAL A 542 -21.49 19.18 -19.48
C VAL A 542 -20.08 19.28 -18.91
N VAL A 543 -19.40 18.14 -18.87
CA VAL A 543 -17.98 18.05 -18.51
C VAL A 543 -17.12 18.71 -19.60
N LEU A 544 -16.09 19.46 -19.19
CA LEU A 544 -15.12 20.11 -20.06
C LEU A 544 -13.78 19.34 -20.05
N PRO A 545 -13.52 18.43 -21.01
CA PRO A 545 -12.40 17.50 -20.94
C PRO A 545 -11.02 18.18 -20.98
N GLU A 546 -10.92 19.40 -21.53
CA GLU A 546 -9.67 20.16 -21.59
C GLU A 546 -9.14 20.57 -20.21
N TYR A 547 -10.01 20.75 -19.20
CA TYR A 547 -9.60 21.10 -17.84
C TYR A 547 -9.36 19.87 -16.94
N LEU A 548 -9.83 18.68 -17.35
CA LEU A 548 -9.63 17.44 -16.58
C LEU A 548 -8.14 17.10 -16.43
N MET A 549 -7.78 16.59 -15.25
CA MET A 549 -6.42 16.17 -14.94
C MET A 549 -5.91 15.14 -15.97
N ARG A 550 -4.81 15.48 -16.64
CA ARG A 550 -4.20 14.68 -17.72
C ARG A 550 -2.92 14.00 -17.25
N ASP A 551 -2.83 12.69 -17.43
CA ASP A 551 -1.58 11.94 -17.26
C ASP A 551 -0.54 12.39 -18.30
N GLY A 552 0.62 12.87 -17.83
CA GLY A 552 1.75 13.20 -18.69
C GLY A 552 2.40 11.99 -19.39
N ARG A 553 2.15 10.75 -18.92
CA ARG A 553 2.68 9.52 -19.52
C ARG A 553 1.77 8.95 -20.61
N SER A 554 0.51 8.65 -20.30
CA SER A 554 -0.44 8.03 -21.25
C SER A 554 -1.28 9.05 -22.02
N GLY A 555 -1.27 10.33 -21.63
CA GLY A 555 -2.17 11.34 -22.17
C GLY A 555 -3.64 11.19 -21.70
N LYS A 556 -3.98 10.14 -20.94
CA LYS A 556 -5.33 9.87 -20.41
C LYS A 556 -5.82 11.02 -19.52
N ARG A 557 -7.09 11.39 -19.67
CA ARG A 557 -7.80 12.31 -18.77
C ARG A 557 -8.55 11.50 -17.71
N TYR A 558 -8.57 11.98 -16.48
CA TYR A 558 -9.36 11.40 -15.39
C TYR A 558 -10.58 12.27 -15.12
N LEU A 559 -11.77 11.69 -15.28
CA LEU A 559 -13.03 12.37 -15.00
C LEU A 559 -13.18 12.66 -13.50
N LEU A 560 -12.91 11.66 -12.65
CA LEU A 560 -13.05 11.76 -11.20
C LEU A 560 -11.69 11.83 -10.50
N TYR A 561 -11.59 12.63 -9.43
CA TYR A 561 -10.36 12.78 -8.65
C TYR A 561 -9.86 11.43 -8.07
N ARG A 562 -10.80 10.57 -7.66
CA ARG A 562 -10.55 9.22 -7.13
C ARG A 562 -9.99 8.23 -8.16
N ASP A 563 -10.17 8.48 -9.45
CA ASP A 563 -9.64 7.64 -10.53
C ASP A 563 -8.17 7.96 -10.87
N ILE A 564 -7.63 9.08 -10.37
CA ILE A 564 -6.24 9.50 -10.59
C ILE A 564 -5.28 8.52 -9.89
N PRO A 565 -4.27 7.94 -10.55
CA PRO A 565 -3.44 6.87 -9.99
C PRO A 565 -2.78 7.21 -8.65
N TRP A 566 -2.24 8.42 -8.49
CA TRP A 566 -1.67 8.89 -7.21
C TRP A 566 -2.71 8.85 -6.07
N ILE A 567 -3.95 9.28 -6.34
CA ILE A 567 -5.02 9.37 -5.35
C ILE A 567 -5.53 7.98 -4.98
N ARG A 568 -5.78 7.12 -5.98
CA ARG A 568 -6.23 5.73 -5.81
C ARG A 568 -5.25 4.86 -5.01
N GLN A 569 -4.01 5.30 -4.85
CA GLN A 569 -2.96 4.58 -4.11
C GLN A 569 -2.83 4.99 -2.64
N GLN A 570 -3.54 6.05 -2.22
CA GLN A 570 -3.67 6.46 -0.82
C GLN A 570 -4.80 5.66 -0.15
N THR A 571 -4.56 5.20 1.08
CA THR A 571 -5.67 4.80 1.98
C THR A 571 -5.86 5.96 2.94
N ARG A 572 -7.05 6.55 2.94
CA ARG A 572 -7.38 7.74 3.73
C ARG A 572 -8.35 7.40 4.84
N LEU A 573 -7.85 6.84 5.93
CA LEU A 573 -8.66 6.58 7.11
C LEU A 573 -8.86 7.85 7.95
N ILE A 574 -7.82 8.69 7.98
CA ILE A 574 -7.74 9.90 8.82
C ILE A 574 -7.96 11.17 7.99
N SER A 575 -7.56 11.18 6.71
CA SER A 575 -7.41 12.40 5.91
C SER A 575 -8.42 12.64 4.78
N ASP A 576 -9.42 11.79 4.55
CA ASP A 576 -10.24 11.92 3.32
C ASP A 576 -11.01 13.25 3.24
N ASP A 577 -11.53 13.68 4.39
CA ASP A 577 -12.27 14.92 4.54
C ASP A 577 -11.39 16.19 4.71
N PHE A 578 -10.06 16.06 4.86
CA PHE A 578 -9.14 17.17 5.19
C PHE A 578 -9.15 18.34 4.20
N ALA A 579 -9.69 18.13 2.99
CA ALA A 579 -9.83 19.15 1.97
C ALA A 579 -11.21 19.83 1.96
N ALA A 580 -12.26 19.14 2.44
CA ALA A 580 -13.63 19.64 2.51
C ALA A 580 -13.94 20.32 3.86
N ILE A 581 -13.27 19.89 4.95
CA ILE A 581 -13.32 20.53 6.26
C ILE A 581 -12.66 21.92 6.20
N SER A 582 -13.32 22.92 6.79
CA SER A 582 -12.59 24.10 7.28
C SER A 582 -12.02 23.76 8.65
N ALA A 583 -10.70 23.85 8.83
CA ALA A 583 -10.01 23.49 10.08
C ALA A 583 -10.50 24.27 11.31
N GLU A 584 -11.17 25.40 11.08
CA GLU A 584 -11.80 26.27 12.08
C GLU A 584 -13.32 26.00 12.24
N SER A 585 -13.85 24.85 11.81
CA SER A 585 -15.28 24.54 11.85
C SER A 585 -15.54 23.21 12.56
N LEU A 586 -15.92 23.30 13.84
CA LEU A 586 -16.46 22.17 14.60
C LEU A 586 -17.66 21.52 13.89
N SER A 587 -18.55 22.31 13.30
CA SER A 587 -19.74 21.76 12.63
C SER A 587 -19.42 20.94 11.36
N ALA A 588 -18.40 21.32 10.61
CA ALA A 588 -17.91 20.49 9.50
C ALA A 588 -17.39 19.13 10.01
N TRP A 589 -16.59 19.13 11.09
CA TRP A 589 -16.07 17.89 11.70
C TRP A 589 -17.18 16.98 12.22
N LEU A 590 -18.17 17.55 12.92
CA LEU A 590 -19.32 16.81 13.46
C LEU A 590 -20.17 16.16 12.35
N ASN A 591 -20.43 16.89 11.26
CA ASN A 591 -21.33 16.42 10.20
C ASN A 591 -20.69 15.29 9.34
N GLN A 592 -19.39 15.04 9.48
CA GLN A 592 -18.67 13.87 8.95
C GLN A 592 -18.50 12.73 9.97
N GLY A 593 -19.22 12.80 11.11
CA GLY A 593 -19.17 11.78 12.15
C GLY A 593 -17.99 11.91 13.12
N GLY A 594 -17.31 13.06 13.15
CA GLY A 594 -16.37 13.40 14.21
C GLY A 594 -17.00 13.36 15.60
N TYR A 595 -16.19 13.08 16.62
CA TYR A 595 -16.58 12.79 18.01
C TYR A 595 -17.38 11.50 18.24
N ARG A 596 -17.82 10.77 17.20
CA ARG A 596 -18.44 9.42 17.36
C ARG A 596 -17.49 8.39 17.99
N GLY A 597 -16.19 8.49 17.70
CA GLY A 597 -15.16 7.63 18.32
C GLY A 597 -15.00 7.92 19.81
N ALA A 598 -15.02 9.20 20.19
CA ALA A 598 -15.06 9.59 21.60
C ALA A 598 -16.33 9.14 22.33
N VAL A 599 -17.51 9.24 21.71
CA VAL A 599 -18.77 8.73 22.28
C VAL A 599 -18.65 7.24 22.62
N ARG A 600 -18.24 6.40 21.66
CA ARG A 600 -18.03 4.95 21.89
C ARG A 600 -17.02 4.67 23.00
N ALA A 601 -15.92 5.42 23.06
CA ALA A 601 -14.91 5.25 24.11
C ALA A 601 -15.40 5.68 25.51
N LEU A 602 -16.30 6.67 25.60
CA LEU A 602 -16.86 7.15 26.86
C LEU A 602 -17.90 6.17 27.44
N THR A 603 -18.74 5.59 26.59
CA THR A 603 -19.75 4.60 26.99
C THR A 603 -19.14 3.23 27.31
N ALA A 604 -18.11 2.79 26.57
CA ALA A 604 -17.36 1.57 26.86
C ALA A 604 -16.41 1.69 28.08
N ARG A 605 -15.99 0.56 28.66
CA ARG A 605 -15.08 0.51 29.81
C ARG A 605 -13.62 0.81 29.41
N PRO A 606 -12.79 1.38 30.32
CA PRO A 606 -11.38 1.65 30.03
C PRO A 606 -10.56 0.41 29.62
N ASP A 607 -10.88 -0.78 30.15
CA ASP A 607 -10.21 -2.02 29.76
C ASP A 607 -10.69 -2.59 28.42
N GLU A 608 -11.91 -2.27 27.99
CA GLU A 608 -12.42 -2.60 26.66
C GLU A 608 -11.78 -1.67 25.61
N ASN A 609 -11.69 -0.38 25.91
CA ASN A 609 -10.96 0.58 25.08
C ASN A 609 -9.50 0.17 24.88
N LEU A 610 -8.86 -0.34 25.94
CA LEU A 610 -7.48 -0.84 25.85
C LEU A 610 -7.36 -2.08 24.94
N ARG A 611 -8.34 -3.00 24.99
CA ARG A 611 -8.41 -4.16 24.07
C ARG A 611 -8.66 -3.75 22.62
N GLU A 612 -9.51 -2.76 22.37
CA GLU A 612 -9.74 -2.23 21.01
C GLU A 612 -8.43 -1.64 20.43
N ILE A 613 -7.71 -0.83 21.21
CA ILE A 613 -6.41 -0.26 20.80
C ILE A 613 -5.36 -1.37 20.64
N GLN A 614 -5.41 -2.45 21.43
CA GLN A 614 -4.54 -3.62 21.25
C GLN A 614 -4.84 -4.36 19.95
N ALA A 615 -6.11 -4.66 19.68
CA ALA A 615 -6.57 -5.36 18.47
C ALA A 615 -6.35 -4.55 17.18
N SER A 616 -6.25 -3.22 17.27
CA SER A 616 -5.91 -2.36 16.13
C SER A 616 -4.46 -2.51 15.62
N HIS A 617 -3.59 -3.16 16.40
CA HIS A 617 -2.14 -3.21 16.18
C HIS A 617 -1.46 -1.82 16.02
N LEU A 618 -2.07 -0.74 16.55
CA LEU A 618 -1.51 0.62 16.49
C LEU A 618 -0.17 0.74 17.24
N ARG A 619 0.81 1.33 16.55
CA ARG A 619 2.14 1.69 17.10
C ARG A 619 2.36 3.20 17.09
N GLY A 620 3.28 3.68 17.92
CA GLY A 620 3.63 5.09 18.03
C GLY A 620 4.33 5.63 16.78
N ARG A 621 3.66 6.53 16.05
CA ARG A 621 4.07 7.10 14.76
C ARG A 621 5.16 8.18 14.83
N GLY A 622 5.70 8.43 16.03
CA GLY A 622 6.88 9.29 16.24
C GLY A 622 8.22 8.57 15.99
N GLY A 623 8.30 7.69 14.97
CA GLY A 623 9.50 6.95 14.57
C GLY A 623 9.98 5.82 15.51
N ALA A 624 9.62 5.87 16.79
CA ALA A 624 10.04 4.87 17.78
C ALA A 624 9.25 3.55 17.77
N GLY A 625 8.10 3.48 17.08
CA GLY A 625 7.39 2.22 16.81
C GLY A 625 6.92 1.43 18.05
N PHE A 626 6.73 2.07 19.21
CA PHE A 626 6.31 1.37 20.43
C PHE A 626 4.80 1.04 20.39
N PRO A 627 4.33 -0.15 20.80
CA PRO A 627 2.90 -0.49 20.79
C PRO A 627 2.07 0.46 21.66
N THR A 628 1.06 1.13 21.07
CA THR A 628 0.34 2.22 21.73
C THR A 628 -0.48 1.72 22.92
N TRP A 629 -1.15 0.57 22.79
CA TRP A 629 -1.88 -0.07 23.90
C TRP A 629 -0.95 -0.35 25.09
N ARG A 630 0.26 -0.88 24.87
CA ARG A 630 1.20 -1.21 25.96
C ARG A 630 1.71 0.03 26.68
N LYS A 631 1.85 1.18 26.00
CA LYS A 631 2.17 2.46 26.67
C LYS A 631 0.99 2.93 27.54
N MET A 632 -0.24 2.82 27.04
CA MET A 632 -1.44 3.17 27.79
C MET A 632 -1.64 2.27 29.01
N GLU A 633 -1.50 0.95 28.86
CA GLU A 633 -1.59 -0.05 29.93
C GLU A 633 -0.62 0.25 31.08
N LEU A 634 0.66 0.54 30.76
CA LEU A 634 1.67 0.87 31.77
C LEU A 634 1.31 2.11 32.59
N ALA A 635 0.65 3.12 32.00
CA ALA A 635 0.15 4.28 32.74
C ALA A 635 -1.22 4.05 33.38
N ALA A 636 -2.05 3.15 32.85
CA ALA A 636 -3.33 2.75 33.42
C ALA A 636 -3.12 1.99 34.75
N ALA A 637 -2.09 1.13 34.82
CA ALA A 637 -1.71 0.39 36.02
C ALA A 637 -1.20 1.25 37.19
N GLU A 638 -0.67 2.45 36.92
CA GLU A 638 -0.15 3.35 37.97
C GLU A 638 -1.28 3.92 38.85
N LEU A 639 -1.11 3.84 40.17
CA LEU A 639 -2.10 4.33 41.15
C LEU A 639 -2.06 5.87 41.32
N ALA A 640 -0.98 6.52 40.86
CA ALA A 640 -0.78 7.95 41.07
C ALA A 640 -1.69 8.82 40.17
N VAL A 641 -2.42 9.74 40.80
CA VAL A 641 -3.35 10.68 40.14
C VAL A 641 -2.96 12.15 40.39
N PRO A 642 -3.39 13.11 39.54
CA PRO A 642 -4.06 12.91 38.24
C PRO A 642 -3.08 12.42 37.17
N LYS A 643 -3.59 11.67 36.19
CA LYS A 643 -2.82 11.23 35.00
C LYS A 643 -3.00 12.24 33.86
N THR A 644 -2.03 12.29 32.95
CA THR A 644 -1.97 13.27 31.84
C THR A 644 -1.75 12.60 30.48
N ILE A 645 -2.45 13.06 29.44
CA ILE A 645 -2.11 12.79 28.03
C ILE A 645 -1.28 13.95 27.49
N VAL A 646 -0.20 13.66 26.76
CA VAL A 646 0.54 14.67 25.99
C VAL A 646 0.52 14.27 24.52
N ALA A 647 -0.08 15.10 23.67
CA ALA A 647 -0.02 14.97 22.22
C ALA A 647 1.08 15.89 21.68
N ILE A 648 2.12 15.33 21.06
CA ILE A 648 3.26 16.08 20.54
C ILE A 648 3.10 16.35 19.04
N CYS A 649 3.24 17.62 18.66
CA CYS A 649 3.54 18.05 17.30
C CYS A 649 4.99 18.53 17.23
N ALA A 650 5.87 17.66 16.73
CA ALA A 650 7.30 17.91 16.53
C ALA A 650 7.78 17.47 15.13
N ALA A 651 6.85 17.32 14.19
CA ALA A 651 7.11 16.90 12.81
C ALA A 651 6.16 17.62 11.86
N GLU A 652 6.61 17.99 10.66
CA GLU A 652 5.79 18.75 9.71
C GLU A 652 4.52 17.99 9.27
N THR A 653 4.54 16.65 9.28
CA THR A 653 3.37 15.80 9.00
C THR A 653 2.34 15.79 10.13
N ALA A 654 2.77 15.99 11.40
CA ALA A 654 1.86 16.20 12.52
C ALA A 654 1.24 17.61 12.47
N GLU A 655 2.01 18.63 12.09
CA GLU A 655 1.48 19.99 11.94
C GLU A 655 0.48 20.07 10.78
N ALA A 656 0.73 19.33 9.70
CA ALA A 656 -0.19 19.24 8.57
C ALA A 656 -1.57 18.67 8.95
N ILE A 657 -1.66 17.81 9.99
CA ILE A 657 -2.91 17.32 10.56
C ILE A 657 -3.57 18.40 11.42
N LEU A 658 -2.84 18.99 12.38
CA LEU A 658 -3.39 20.02 13.28
C LEU A 658 -3.92 21.26 12.55
N SER A 659 -3.28 21.64 11.44
CA SER A 659 -3.70 22.75 10.58
C SER A 659 -4.91 22.44 9.69
N ARG A 660 -5.47 21.23 9.75
CA ARG A 660 -6.60 20.75 8.92
C ARG A 660 -7.75 20.15 9.75
N ALA A 661 -7.44 19.34 10.75
CA ALA A 661 -8.41 18.65 11.60
C ALA A 661 -7.94 18.63 13.07
N PRO A 662 -7.89 19.79 13.76
CA PRO A 662 -7.50 19.86 15.17
C PRO A 662 -8.44 19.06 16.08
N HIS A 663 -9.74 18.99 15.75
CA HIS A 663 -10.73 18.23 16.48
C HIS A 663 -10.46 16.72 16.47
N ALA A 664 -9.87 16.15 15.42
CA ALA A 664 -9.44 14.75 15.39
C ALA A 664 -8.40 14.42 16.47
N VAL A 665 -7.53 15.39 16.78
CA VAL A 665 -6.52 15.25 17.83
C VAL A 665 -7.15 15.42 19.21
N ILE A 666 -8.07 16.38 19.39
CA ILE A 666 -8.83 16.55 20.63
C ILE A 666 -9.65 15.28 20.94
N GLU A 667 -10.33 14.72 19.94
CA GLU A 667 -11.08 13.47 20.04
C GLU A 667 -10.18 12.29 20.43
N GLY A 668 -9.03 12.12 19.77
CA GLY A 668 -8.05 11.10 20.15
C GLY A 668 -7.47 11.28 21.55
N MET A 669 -7.31 12.53 22.01
CA MET A 669 -6.89 12.84 23.39
C MET A 669 -7.97 12.45 24.42
N ILE A 670 -9.26 12.63 24.11
CA ILE A 670 -10.37 12.17 24.94
C ILE A 670 -10.38 10.64 25.04
N ILE A 671 -10.27 9.93 23.91
CA ILE A 671 -10.24 8.46 23.86
C ILE A 671 -9.06 7.93 24.68
N ALA A 672 -7.85 8.47 24.47
CA ALA A 672 -6.67 8.12 25.26
C ALA A 672 -6.84 8.43 26.75
N GLY A 673 -7.44 9.58 27.08
CA GLY A 673 -7.67 10.02 28.45
C GLY A 673 -8.63 9.11 29.21
N ARG A 674 -9.77 8.80 28.60
CA ARG A 674 -10.77 7.84 29.09
C ARG A 674 -10.18 6.43 29.26
N THR A 675 -9.31 5.99 28.36
CA THR A 675 -8.65 4.67 28.42
C THR A 675 -7.72 4.52 29.63
N ILE A 676 -6.99 5.56 30.04
CA ILE A 676 -6.04 5.47 31.19
C ILE A 676 -6.55 6.07 32.50
N GLY A 677 -7.67 6.81 32.47
CA GLY A 677 -8.17 7.59 33.61
C GLY A 677 -7.48 8.96 33.79
N ALA A 678 -7.00 9.56 32.71
CA ALA A 678 -6.47 10.94 32.73
C ALA A 678 -7.61 11.97 32.69
N ARG A 679 -7.40 13.10 33.38
CA ARG A 679 -8.35 14.24 33.40
C ARG A 679 -7.81 15.48 32.70
N LYS A 680 -6.62 15.37 32.11
CA LYS A 680 -5.93 16.47 31.43
C LYS A 680 -5.20 15.99 30.20
N GLY A 681 -5.36 16.74 29.12
CA GLY A 681 -4.56 16.70 27.90
C GLY A 681 -3.68 17.93 27.77
N ILE A 682 -2.47 17.75 27.23
CA ILE A 682 -1.58 18.84 26.81
C ILE A 682 -1.27 18.64 25.33
N LEU A 683 -1.61 19.61 24.50
CA LEU A 683 -1.18 19.68 23.11
C LEU A 683 0.14 20.46 23.05
N ALA A 684 1.23 19.72 22.92
CA ALA A 684 2.60 20.24 22.91
C ALA A 684 3.01 20.60 21.47
N LEU A 685 3.14 21.89 21.19
CA LEU A 685 3.46 22.43 19.86
C LEU A 685 4.91 22.90 19.81
N GLN A 686 5.75 22.20 19.05
CA GLN A 686 7.13 22.61 18.74
C GLN A 686 7.19 23.20 17.32
N SER A 687 7.86 24.34 17.15
CA SER A 687 8.10 25.01 15.84
C SER A 687 6.86 25.30 14.97
N CYS A 688 5.65 25.13 15.49
CA CYS A 688 4.42 25.22 14.70
C CYS A 688 4.12 26.67 14.28
N ALA A 689 3.66 26.83 13.04
CA ALA A 689 3.25 28.11 12.49
C ALA A 689 2.13 28.76 13.31
N SER A 690 2.12 30.09 13.37
CA SER A 690 1.12 30.86 14.14
C SER A 690 -0.31 30.64 13.67
N TYR A 691 -0.52 30.15 12.43
CA TYR A 691 -1.82 29.69 11.94
C TYR A 691 -2.29 28.45 12.70
N THR A 692 -1.50 27.38 12.71
CA THR A 692 -1.79 26.12 13.41
C THR A 692 -2.08 26.36 14.88
N LYS A 693 -1.29 27.22 15.55
CA LYS A 693 -1.56 27.59 16.95
C LYS A 693 -2.96 28.21 17.13
N ARG A 694 -3.37 29.16 16.28
CA ARG A 694 -4.71 29.78 16.35
C ARG A 694 -5.83 28.78 16.06
N VAL A 695 -5.66 27.91 15.05
CA VAL A 695 -6.60 26.85 14.70
C VAL A 695 -6.82 25.91 15.89
N CYS A 696 -5.76 25.45 16.54
CA CYS A 696 -5.86 24.62 17.73
C CYS A 696 -6.49 25.36 18.93
N GLN A 697 -6.16 26.65 19.13
CA GLN A 697 -6.78 27.47 20.19
C GLN A 697 -8.30 27.61 19.98
N LYS A 698 -8.73 27.83 18.73
CA LYS A 698 -10.16 27.88 18.39
C LYS A 698 -10.84 26.53 18.60
N ALA A 699 -10.24 25.44 18.11
CA ALA A 699 -10.83 24.10 18.25
C ALA A 699 -11.00 23.66 19.72
N ILE A 700 -10.08 24.05 20.61
CA ILE A 700 -10.24 23.85 22.06
C ILE A 700 -11.42 24.69 22.57
N HIS A 701 -11.47 25.99 22.25
CA HIS A 701 -12.57 26.86 22.70
C HIS A 701 -13.96 26.42 22.18
N ASP A 702 -14.04 26.02 20.92
CA ASP A 702 -15.26 25.49 20.30
C ASP A 702 -15.68 24.17 20.98
N ALA A 703 -14.73 23.31 21.35
CA ALA A 703 -14.98 22.06 22.07
C ALA A 703 -15.40 22.29 23.54
N GLU A 704 -14.75 23.21 24.27
CA GLU A 704 -15.16 23.63 25.62
C GLU A 704 -16.58 24.19 25.62
N SER A 705 -16.87 25.10 24.69
CA SER A 705 -18.18 25.77 24.57
C SER A 705 -19.33 24.80 24.26
N ASN A 706 -19.04 23.65 23.66
CA ASN A 706 -20.00 22.59 23.35
C ASN A 706 -19.91 21.38 24.30
N ARG A 707 -19.20 21.49 25.45
CA ARG A 707 -18.96 20.39 26.41
C ARG A 707 -18.30 19.13 25.82
N LEU A 708 -17.64 19.26 24.67
CA LEU A 708 -16.83 18.21 24.06
C LEU A 708 -15.47 18.02 24.76
N ILE A 709 -15.10 18.94 25.66
CA ILE A 709 -14.06 18.85 26.69
C ILE A 709 -14.47 19.73 27.89
N GLY A 710 -13.68 19.68 28.97
CA GLY A 710 -13.89 20.49 30.18
C GLY A 710 -14.41 19.68 31.38
N SER A 711 -15.18 20.34 32.25
CA SER A 711 -15.57 19.81 33.56
C SER A 711 -16.63 18.72 33.57
N ASP A 712 -17.47 18.67 32.54
CA ASP A 712 -18.56 17.69 32.37
C ASP A 712 -18.70 17.34 30.88
N LEU A 713 -17.80 16.47 30.44
CA LEU A 713 -17.64 16.01 29.06
C LEU A 713 -18.89 15.25 28.60
N LEU A 714 -19.59 15.78 27.59
CA LEU A 714 -20.83 15.20 27.04
C LEU A 714 -21.85 14.80 28.13
N ASN A 715 -21.99 15.61 29.18
CA ASN A 715 -22.88 15.35 30.33
C ASN A 715 -22.63 14.00 31.05
N SER A 716 -21.42 13.42 30.92
CA SER A 716 -21.06 12.09 31.46
C SER A 716 -20.62 12.10 32.93
N GLY A 717 -20.54 13.27 33.57
CA GLY A 717 -19.89 13.44 34.86
C GLY A 717 -18.36 13.28 34.84
N LEU A 718 -17.76 13.05 33.66
CA LEU A 718 -16.31 12.95 33.49
C LEU A 718 -15.70 14.32 33.16
N ARG A 719 -14.48 14.56 33.66
CA ARG A 719 -13.71 15.78 33.37
C ARG A 719 -12.49 15.47 32.53
N PHE A 720 -12.30 16.20 31.43
CA PHE A 720 -11.09 16.16 30.61
C PHE A 720 -10.77 17.56 30.05
N ASP A 721 -9.83 18.27 30.68
CA ASP A 721 -9.38 19.60 30.23
C ASP A 721 -8.28 19.46 29.16
N VAL A 722 -8.21 20.35 28.16
CA VAL A 722 -7.12 20.36 27.16
C VAL A 722 -6.48 21.74 27.09
N GLU A 723 -5.15 21.81 27.22
CA GLU A 723 -4.39 23.06 27.07
C GLU A 723 -3.31 22.95 25.98
N ILE A 724 -2.94 24.09 25.38
CA ILE A 724 -1.77 24.18 24.49
C ILE A 724 -0.56 24.65 25.28
N GLN A 725 0.55 23.93 25.14
CA GLN A 725 1.87 24.40 25.58
C GLN A 725 2.81 24.48 24.37
N ALA A 726 3.60 25.55 24.31
CA ALA A 726 4.68 25.67 23.33
C ALA A 726 5.92 24.93 23.84
N VAL A 727 6.63 24.26 22.94
CA VAL A 727 7.92 23.61 23.19
C VAL A 727 8.99 24.34 22.38
N ASP A 728 10.14 24.59 23.00
CA ASP A 728 11.24 25.33 22.39
C ASP A 728 11.84 24.56 21.21
N GLU A 729 12.23 25.26 20.15
CA GLU A 729 12.80 24.68 18.92
C GLU A 729 14.12 23.94 19.19
N ALA A 730 14.90 24.39 20.20
CA ALA A 730 16.12 23.74 20.63
C ALA A 730 15.90 22.48 21.49
N THR A 731 14.64 22.12 21.81
CA THR A 731 14.33 20.85 22.49
C THR A 731 14.56 19.68 21.53
N PRO A 732 15.33 18.63 21.87
CA PRO A 732 15.54 17.48 20.99
C PRO A 732 14.24 16.82 20.53
N ALA A 733 13.88 17.04 19.27
CA ALA A 733 12.68 16.49 18.65
C ALA A 733 12.73 14.96 18.69
N GLY A 734 11.67 14.33 19.20
CA GLY A 734 11.57 12.88 19.36
C GLY A 734 12.03 12.31 20.70
N ASP A 735 12.74 13.06 21.57
CA ASP A 735 13.00 12.57 22.93
C ASP A 735 11.87 12.95 23.91
N GLU A 736 11.11 11.93 24.28
CA GLU A 736 9.96 12.01 25.18
C GLU A 736 10.30 12.64 26.55
N SER A 737 11.48 12.39 27.13
CA SER A 737 11.83 12.97 28.43
C SER A 737 12.46 14.36 28.33
N ALA A 738 13.10 14.73 27.21
CA ALA A 738 13.50 16.11 26.95
C ALA A 738 12.28 17.04 26.79
N ILE A 739 11.26 16.61 26.03
CA ILE A 739 10.04 17.39 25.82
C ILE A 739 9.22 17.48 27.12
N LEU A 740 9.15 16.41 27.91
CA LEU A 740 8.55 16.48 29.26
C LEU A 740 9.35 17.36 30.21
N ALA A 741 10.67 17.48 30.08
CA ALA A 741 11.45 18.43 30.87
C ALA A 741 11.10 19.88 30.50
N ALA A 742 10.97 20.19 29.20
CA ALA A 742 10.55 21.50 28.70
C ALA A 742 9.14 21.89 29.23
N LEU A 743 8.15 20.98 29.10
CA LEU A 743 6.79 21.19 29.61
C LEU A 743 6.72 21.35 31.14
N ASN A 744 7.65 20.71 31.87
CA ASN A 744 7.86 20.91 33.32
C ASN A 744 8.67 22.18 33.66
N ARG A 745 8.98 23.05 32.69
CA ARG A 745 9.81 24.26 32.84
C ARG A 745 11.22 23.99 33.40
N LYS A 746 11.80 22.85 33.03
CA LYS A 746 13.19 22.44 33.35
C LYS A 746 14.06 22.58 32.10
N SER A 747 15.37 22.39 32.24
CA SER A 747 16.29 22.33 31.10
C SER A 747 15.84 21.22 30.12
N PRO A 748 15.70 21.50 28.80
CA PRO A 748 15.06 20.60 27.83
C PRO A 748 16.01 19.49 27.35
N ARG A 749 16.61 18.74 28.29
CA ARG A 749 17.63 17.70 28.02
C ARG A 749 17.07 16.29 28.29
N PRO A 750 17.45 15.27 27.49
CA PRO A 750 17.03 13.88 27.74
C PRO A 750 17.40 13.41 29.14
N THR A 751 16.40 13.02 29.94
CA THR A 751 16.64 12.50 31.30
C THR A 751 16.92 11.00 31.27
N LYS A 752 17.78 10.53 32.17
CA LYS A 752 18.00 9.10 32.42
C LYS A 752 16.69 8.42 32.85
N ARG A 753 16.50 7.17 32.43
CA ARG A 753 15.32 6.32 32.71
C ARG A 753 15.82 5.02 33.37
N PRO A 754 15.11 4.41 34.34
CA PRO A 754 13.86 4.85 34.98
C PRO A 754 14.05 6.12 35.86
N PRO A 755 12.96 6.79 36.31
CA PRO A 755 11.55 6.46 36.03
C PRO A 755 11.18 6.67 34.56
N TYR A 756 10.13 5.97 34.10
CA TYR A 756 9.56 6.20 32.77
C TYR A 756 8.42 7.24 32.82
N PRO A 757 8.15 7.98 31.72
CA PRO A 757 7.05 8.94 31.62
C PRO A 757 5.69 8.43 32.09
N THR A 758 5.38 7.17 31.77
CA THR A 758 4.14 6.47 32.16
C THR A 758 3.97 6.39 33.68
N GLN A 759 5.06 6.49 34.44
CA GLN A 759 5.11 6.45 35.91
C GLN A 759 5.25 7.85 36.50
N SER A 760 6.16 8.65 35.94
CA SER A 760 6.48 10.00 36.42
C SER A 760 6.93 10.90 35.25
N GLY A 761 6.03 11.80 34.83
CA GLY A 761 6.23 12.75 33.74
C GLY A 761 5.87 14.18 34.14
N ILE A 762 4.74 14.70 33.67
CA ILE A 762 4.25 16.04 34.02
C ILE A 762 3.99 16.13 35.52
N ASN A 763 4.60 17.11 36.20
CA ASN A 763 4.56 17.31 37.65
C ASN A 763 4.87 16.04 38.47
N GLY A 764 5.68 15.13 37.91
CA GLY A 764 6.02 13.85 38.53
C GLY A 764 4.91 12.80 38.54
N LYS A 765 3.84 12.99 37.75
CA LYS A 765 2.67 12.08 37.68
C LYS A 765 2.66 11.21 36.41
N PRO A 766 1.95 10.07 36.41
CA PRO A 766 1.78 9.21 35.24
C PRO A 766 1.35 9.99 33.99
N THR A 767 2.15 9.88 32.93
CA THR A 767 1.96 10.63 31.68
C THR A 767 2.11 9.70 30.48
N VAL A 768 1.10 9.66 29.61
CA VAL A 768 1.20 9.01 28.30
C VAL A 768 1.48 10.05 27.24
N VAL A 769 2.66 9.97 26.62
CA VAL A 769 3.06 10.84 25.51
C VAL A 769 2.89 10.10 24.19
N LEU A 770 2.22 10.74 23.24
CA LEU A 770 1.94 10.23 21.90
C LEU A 770 2.26 11.31 20.85
N ASP A 771 2.74 10.88 19.69
CA ASP A 771 2.79 11.75 18.51
C ASP A 771 1.36 12.01 18.01
N VAL A 772 1.06 13.23 17.56
CA VAL A 772 -0.25 13.60 16.97
C VAL A 772 -0.76 12.59 15.94
N ARG A 773 0.11 12.04 15.09
CA ARG A 773 -0.22 11.02 14.07
C ARG A 773 -0.66 9.68 14.66
N THR A 774 -0.30 9.43 15.93
CA THR A 774 -0.78 8.28 16.72
C THR A 774 -2.11 8.60 17.39
N VAL A 775 -2.30 9.84 17.84
CA VAL A 775 -3.52 10.29 18.52
C VAL A 775 -4.72 10.32 17.56
N CYS A 776 -4.56 10.88 16.36
CA CYS A 776 -5.63 10.98 15.37
C CYS A 776 -6.00 9.64 14.70
N ALA A 777 -5.27 8.54 14.98
CA ALA A 777 -5.70 7.19 14.61
C ALA A 777 -6.77 6.64 15.56
N LEU A 778 -6.86 7.14 16.80
CA LEU A 778 -7.81 6.64 17.81
C LEU A 778 -9.28 6.91 17.43
N PRO A 779 -9.68 8.10 16.92
CA PRO A 779 -11.04 8.32 16.41
C PRO A 779 -11.48 7.27 15.38
N VAL A 780 -10.61 6.96 14.41
CA VAL A 780 -10.86 5.97 13.35
C VAL A 780 -11.07 4.58 13.96
N ILE A 781 -10.15 4.14 14.83
CA ILE A 781 -10.22 2.83 15.50
C ILE A 781 -11.56 2.66 16.26
N PHE A 782 -12.06 3.72 16.89
CA PHE A 782 -13.32 3.66 17.63
C PHE A 782 -14.55 3.86 16.72
N ARG A 783 -14.47 4.67 15.67
CA ARG A 783 -15.56 4.87 14.70
C ARG A 783 -15.81 3.63 13.83
N ASP A 784 -14.74 3.04 13.29
CA ASP A 784 -14.80 2.02 12.24
C ASP A 784 -14.46 0.60 12.74
N GLY A 785 -13.88 0.51 13.94
CA GLY A 785 -13.52 -0.75 14.59
C GLY A 785 -12.05 -1.15 14.39
N ALA A 786 -11.46 -1.75 15.44
CA ALA A 786 -10.07 -2.18 15.45
C ALA A 786 -9.66 -3.06 14.25
N ALA A 787 -10.53 -3.96 13.80
CA ALA A 787 -10.26 -4.85 12.67
C ALA A 787 -10.19 -4.11 11.32
N ALA A 788 -11.05 -3.11 11.10
CA ALA A 788 -11.04 -2.27 9.91
C ALA A 788 -9.81 -1.36 9.84
N PHE A 789 -9.31 -0.91 11.00
CA PHE A 789 -8.01 -0.23 11.06
C PHE A 789 -6.84 -1.20 10.82
N ALA A 790 -6.82 -2.36 11.49
CA ALA A 790 -5.69 -3.28 11.42
C ALA A 790 -5.42 -3.84 10.01
N VAL A 791 -6.48 -4.10 9.22
CA VAL A 791 -6.39 -4.75 7.90
C VAL A 791 -5.64 -3.93 6.83
N GLU A 792 -5.53 -2.61 7.01
CA GLU A 792 -4.81 -1.67 6.13
C GLU A 792 -3.30 -1.57 6.42
N GLY A 793 -2.79 -2.25 7.45
CA GLY A 793 -1.37 -2.26 7.81
C GLY A 793 -0.70 -3.64 7.69
N THR A 794 0.45 -3.80 8.34
CA THR A 794 1.15 -5.09 8.46
C THR A 794 0.68 -5.85 9.70
N ARG A 795 1.00 -7.15 9.79
CA ARG A 795 0.70 -8.00 10.96
C ARG A 795 1.28 -7.47 12.28
N SER A 796 2.33 -6.65 12.23
CA SER A 796 3.01 -6.08 13.39
C SER A 796 2.62 -4.62 13.66
N SER A 797 2.05 -3.92 12.69
CA SER A 797 1.80 -2.47 12.68
C SER A 797 0.57 -2.14 11.82
N GLY A 798 -0.61 -2.11 12.45
CA GLY A 798 -1.89 -1.95 11.78
C GLY A 798 -2.16 -0.54 11.27
N GLY A 799 -3.04 -0.40 10.28
CA GLY A 799 -3.52 0.88 9.74
C GLY A 799 -2.52 1.64 8.89
N THR A 800 -2.75 2.95 8.80
CA THR A 800 -2.08 3.86 7.87
C THR A 800 -1.00 4.72 8.53
N GLN A 801 -0.17 5.34 7.68
CA GLN A 801 0.84 6.33 8.05
C GLN A 801 0.79 7.53 7.09
N PHE A 802 0.99 8.73 7.64
CA PHE A 802 1.23 9.94 6.85
C PHE A 802 2.68 10.03 6.39
N ILE A 803 2.90 10.23 5.09
CA ILE A 803 4.19 10.60 4.51
C ILE A 803 4.13 11.99 3.88
N ARG A 804 5.29 12.67 3.83
CA ARG A 804 5.50 13.92 3.09
C ARG A 804 6.54 13.68 2.01
N ILE A 805 6.16 13.89 0.75
CA ILE A 805 7.07 13.77 -0.39
C ILE A 805 7.59 15.16 -0.74
N LYS A 806 8.90 15.35 -0.58
CA LYS A 806 9.64 16.52 -1.00
C LYS A 806 9.96 16.40 -2.49
N THR A 807 9.83 17.49 -3.22
CA THR A 807 10.10 17.49 -4.68
C THR A 807 10.66 18.84 -5.11
N ALA A 808 11.85 18.82 -5.69
CA ALA A 808 12.58 20.03 -6.08
C ALA A 808 11.72 20.93 -7.00
N GLY A 809 11.59 22.20 -6.63
CA GLY A 809 10.81 23.20 -7.39
C GLY A 809 9.29 23.00 -7.38
N ARG A 810 8.75 22.15 -6.50
CA ARG A 810 7.30 21.94 -6.32
C ARG A 810 6.92 22.13 -4.85
N SER A 811 5.62 22.20 -4.55
CA SER A 811 5.14 22.14 -3.17
C SER A 811 4.98 20.69 -2.72
N ASP A 812 5.49 20.40 -1.52
CA ASP A 812 5.52 19.05 -0.95
C ASP A 812 4.11 18.44 -0.82
N ALA A 813 3.99 17.18 -1.20
CA ALA A 813 2.73 16.45 -1.13
C ALA A 813 2.62 15.68 0.19
N LEU A 814 1.52 15.88 0.92
CA LEU A 814 1.11 15.00 2.01
C LEU A 814 0.33 13.83 1.41
N MET A 815 0.62 12.60 1.85
CA MET A 815 -0.17 11.41 1.53
C MET A 815 -0.42 10.60 2.79
N GLU A 816 -1.58 9.96 2.86
CA GLU A 816 -1.85 8.87 3.81
C GLU A 816 -1.76 7.54 3.05
N ILE A 817 -1.01 6.57 3.58
CA ILE A 817 -0.71 5.30 2.92
C ILE A 817 -0.82 4.11 3.88
N PRO A 818 -1.15 2.90 3.37
CA PRO A 818 -0.94 1.64 4.08
C PRO A 818 0.50 1.49 4.59
N ILE A 819 0.63 0.93 5.81
CA ILE A 819 1.94 0.57 6.36
C ILE A 819 2.45 -0.71 5.70
N GLY A 820 3.76 -0.80 5.50
CA GLY A 820 4.39 -1.83 4.68
C GLY A 820 4.36 -1.53 3.18
N ARG A 821 3.96 -0.32 2.76
CA ARG A 821 4.02 0.10 1.34
C ARG A 821 5.48 0.20 0.87
N ARG A 822 5.80 -0.45 -0.25
CA ARG A 822 7.14 -0.41 -0.87
C ARG A 822 7.52 0.96 -1.42
N LEU A 823 8.79 1.31 -1.33
CA LEU A 823 9.35 2.56 -1.88
C LEU A 823 9.24 2.62 -3.41
N ASP A 824 9.45 1.51 -4.13
CA ASP A 824 9.34 1.49 -5.59
C ASP A 824 7.92 1.77 -6.09
N VAL A 825 6.91 1.23 -5.40
CA VAL A 825 5.49 1.54 -5.65
C VAL A 825 5.21 3.02 -5.40
N LEU A 826 5.84 3.65 -4.40
CA LEU A 826 5.73 5.10 -4.22
C LEU A 826 6.39 5.84 -5.39
N ALA A 827 7.67 5.56 -5.71
CA ALA A 827 8.37 6.17 -6.83
C ALA A 827 7.59 6.07 -8.15
N MET A 828 7.03 4.88 -8.45
CA MET A 828 6.20 4.62 -9.64
C MET A 828 4.95 5.49 -9.75
N ASN A 829 4.36 5.87 -8.60
CA ASN A 829 3.15 6.69 -8.54
C ASN A 829 3.44 8.18 -8.33
N THR A 830 4.61 8.54 -7.78
CA THR A 830 4.91 9.91 -7.32
C THR A 830 5.90 10.67 -8.20
N LEU A 831 6.57 9.98 -9.13
CA LEU A 831 7.48 10.55 -10.11
C LEU A 831 7.06 10.18 -11.53
N SER A 832 7.26 11.07 -12.49
CA SER A 832 7.06 10.78 -13.91
C SER A 832 8.09 9.77 -14.45
N PHE A 833 7.84 9.22 -15.64
CA PHE A 833 8.74 8.24 -16.25
C PHE A 833 10.15 8.78 -16.50
N GLU A 834 10.29 10.06 -16.89
CA GLU A 834 11.59 10.68 -17.14
C GLU A 834 12.33 11.08 -15.84
N GLU A 835 11.61 11.46 -14.79
CA GLU A 835 12.20 11.67 -13.47
C GLU A 835 12.76 10.35 -12.91
N ARG A 836 11.99 9.25 -12.98
CA ARG A 836 12.42 7.94 -12.48
C ARG A 836 13.69 7.39 -13.13
N LYS A 837 13.97 7.71 -14.40
CA LYS A 837 15.22 7.29 -15.07
C LYS A 837 16.48 7.88 -14.43
N LYS A 838 16.34 9.02 -13.75
CA LYS A 838 17.45 9.74 -13.12
C LYS A 838 17.64 9.40 -11.64
N ILE A 839 16.66 8.76 -11.01
CA ILE A 839 16.71 8.51 -9.57
C ILE A 839 17.82 7.52 -9.23
N THR A 840 18.79 7.99 -8.47
CA THR A 840 19.92 7.21 -7.93
C THR A 840 19.59 6.66 -6.54
N GLY A 841 18.65 7.28 -5.82
CA GLY A 841 18.18 6.81 -4.53
C GLY A 841 17.14 7.72 -3.86
N VAL A 842 17.03 7.62 -2.55
CA VAL A 842 16.07 8.35 -1.73
C VAL A 842 16.66 8.68 -0.36
N ARG A 843 16.38 9.88 0.15
CA ARG A 843 16.61 10.26 1.54
C ARG A 843 15.27 10.14 2.29
N LEU A 844 15.27 9.38 3.37
CA LEU A 844 14.10 9.13 4.21
C LEU A 844 14.29 9.74 5.59
N GLY A 845 13.56 10.83 5.84
CA GLY A 845 13.66 11.65 7.05
C GLY A 845 14.51 12.91 6.88
N ASP A 846 14.23 13.88 7.73
CA ASP A 846 14.85 15.20 7.72
C ASP A 846 16.18 15.19 8.50
N GLN A 847 16.21 15.67 9.75
CA GLN A 847 17.44 15.86 10.54
C GLN A 847 18.21 14.57 10.84
N HIS A 848 17.54 13.41 10.76
CA HIS A 848 18.08 12.07 11.01
C HIS A 848 17.86 11.15 9.80
N GLY A 849 17.95 11.72 8.59
CA GLY A 849 17.61 11.04 7.34
C GLY A 849 18.49 9.83 7.03
N CYS A 850 17.88 8.75 6.57
CA CYS A 850 18.58 7.58 6.01
C CYS A 850 18.67 7.69 4.48
N TYR A 851 19.85 7.46 3.92
CA TYR A 851 20.09 7.41 2.48
C TYR A 851 20.00 5.97 1.98
N LEU A 852 19.07 5.70 1.07
CA LEU A 852 18.93 4.41 0.39
C LEU A 852 19.20 4.57 -1.10
N SER A 853 19.94 3.63 -1.70
CA SER A 853 20.17 3.57 -3.15
C SER A 853 18.97 2.96 -3.88
N ALA A 854 18.85 3.21 -5.19
CA ALA A 854 17.70 2.78 -6.00
C ALA A 854 17.43 1.26 -5.98
N ASP A 855 18.45 0.44 -5.72
CA ASP A 855 18.35 -1.01 -5.58
C ASP A 855 17.72 -1.47 -4.25
N GLN A 856 17.61 -0.58 -3.26
CA GLN A 856 16.92 -0.84 -1.99
C GLN A 856 15.43 -0.44 -2.04
N PHE A 857 14.90 0.01 -3.18
CA PHE A 857 13.50 0.47 -3.27
C PHE A 857 12.46 -0.67 -3.11
N GLN A 858 12.89 -1.93 -3.03
CA GLN A 858 12.02 -3.04 -2.61
C GLN A 858 11.63 -2.96 -1.12
N LEU A 859 12.33 -2.16 -0.31
CA LEU A 859 12.07 -1.97 1.12
C LEU A 859 10.64 -1.42 1.37
N THR A 860 9.97 -2.00 2.35
CA THR A 860 8.63 -1.63 2.81
C THR A 860 8.69 -0.55 3.90
N LEU A 861 7.75 0.40 3.86
CA LEU A 861 7.60 1.43 4.90
C LEU A 861 6.86 0.88 6.12
N ASP A 862 7.56 0.05 6.90
CA ASP A 862 7.15 -0.45 8.21
C ASP A 862 8.34 -0.50 9.19
N GLU A 863 8.05 -0.63 10.49
CA GLU A 863 9.09 -0.55 11.51
C GLU A 863 10.12 -1.71 11.46
N ALA A 864 9.75 -2.91 11.00
CA ALA A 864 10.66 -4.07 10.98
C ALA A 864 11.65 -4.01 9.82
N ALA A 865 11.18 -3.56 8.64
CA ALA A 865 12.05 -3.31 7.50
C ALA A 865 13.11 -2.24 7.82
N PHE A 866 12.74 -1.17 8.53
CA PHE A 866 13.67 -0.10 8.92
C PHE A 866 14.63 -0.52 10.04
N GLU A 867 14.17 -1.33 11.00
CA GLU A 867 15.04 -1.92 12.02
C GLU A 867 16.15 -2.80 11.39
N SER A 868 15.84 -3.53 10.31
CA SER A 868 16.82 -4.37 9.59
C SER A 868 18.01 -3.60 8.99
N ILE A 869 17.80 -2.34 8.61
CA ILE A 869 18.84 -1.44 8.08
C ILE A 869 19.43 -0.51 9.17
N GLY A 870 19.09 -0.72 10.44
CA GLY A 870 19.59 0.06 11.56
C GLY A 870 19.05 1.51 11.63
N SER A 871 17.84 1.74 11.12
CA SER A 871 17.21 3.06 11.02
C SER A 871 15.84 3.10 11.71
N PRO A 872 15.40 4.23 12.30
CA PRO A 872 13.97 4.42 12.61
C PRO A 872 13.15 4.57 11.32
N LEU A 873 11.88 4.16 11.34
CA LEU A 873 10.95 4.49 10.26
C LEU A 873 10.73 6.01 10.22
N GLN A 874 11.08 6.64 9.10
CA GLN A 874 10.95 8.07 8.86
C GLN A 874 9.85 8.38 7.82
N THR A 875 9.23 9.55 7.94
CA THR A 875 8.00 9.89 7.19
C THR A 875 8.16 10.93 6.10
N THR A 876 9.35 11.49 5.91
CA THR A 876 9.65 12.46 4.85
C THR A 876 10.46 11.77 3.77
N ILE A 877 10.14 12.01 2.49
CA ILE A 877 10.75 11.34 1.34
C ILE A 877 11.30 12.39 0.38
N GLU A 878 12.63 12.48 0.23
CA GLU A 878 13.30 13.28 -0.81
C GLU A 878 13.92 12.32 -1.84
N TRP A 879 13.39 12.32 -3.07
CA TRP A 879 13.96 11.53 -4.17
C TRP A 879 15.26 12.17 -4.67
N LEU A 880 16.32 11.36 -4.79
CA LEU A 880 17.67 11.80 -5.13
C LEU A 880 17.99 11.40 -6.58
N ASP A 881 18.53 12.33 -7.37
CA ASP A 881 18.79 12.11 -8.80
C ASP A 881 20.29 12.08 -9.15
N ASP A 882 20.57 11.84 -10.43
CA ASP A 882 21.93 11.79 -11.01
C ASP A 882 22.68 13.13 -11.00
N SER A 883 22.03 14.22 -10.59
CA SER A 883 22.64 15.55 -10.37
C SER A 883 22.97 15.83 -8.90
N THR A 884 22.52 14.98 -7.97
CA THR A 884 22.58 15.22 -6.52
C THR A 884 23.96 14.87 -5.95
N ASP A 885 24.72 15.85 -5.46
CA ASP A 885 25.98 15.59 -4.74
C ASP A 885 25.72 15.08 -3.32
N ILE A 886 25.71 13.74 -3.15
CA ILE A 886 25.50 13.06 -1.86
C ILE A 886 26.53 13.47 -0.82
N LEU A 887 27.80 13.70 -1.21
CA LEU A 887 28.85 14.13 -0.29
C LEU A 887 28.62 15.55 0.24
N ALA A 888 28.08 16.45 -0.59
CA ALA A 888 27.67 17.78 -0.17
C ALA A 888 26.44 17.75 0.76
N ARG A 889 25.49 16.83 0.52
CA ARG A 889 24.35 16.62 1.43
C ARG A 889 24.81 16.10 2.80
N VAL A 890 25.65 15.07 2.84
CA VAL A 890 26.22 14.51 4.09
C VAL A 890 27.08 15.52 4.85
N HIS A 891 27.77 16.42 4.16
CA HIS A 891 28.48 17.54 4.80
C HIS A 891 27.50 18.45 5.55
N ALA A 892 26.45 18.93 4.87
CA ALA A 892 25.43 19.79 5.48
C ALA A 892 24.65 19.11 6.62
N ASP A 893 24.44 17.79 6.53
CA ASP A 893 23.83 17.00 7.61
C ASP A 893 24.72 16.97 8.86
N LEU A 894 26.05 16.90 8.69
CA LEU A 894 27.02 16.96 9.80
C LEU A 894 27.20 18.37 10.36
N GLU A 895 27.20 19.42 9.52
CA GLU A 895 27.19 20.82 9.97
C GLU A 895 25.97 21.08 10.87
N ALA A 896 24.78 20.75 10.38
CA ALA A 896 23.54 20.92 11.13
C ALA A 896 23.47 20.02 12.40
N ALA A 897 24.17 18.89 12.44
CA ALA A 897 24.31 18.07 13.64
C ALA A 897 25.29 18.66 14.66
N LEU A 898 26.35 19.36 14.20
CA LEU A 898 27.33 20.04 15.03
C LEU A 898 26.76 21.32 15.66
N ASP A 899 26.04 22.13 14.88
CA ASP A 899 25.33 23.34 15.36
C ASP A 899 24.35 23.01 16.50
N ARG A 900 23.75 21.81 16.47
CA ARG A 900 22.85 21.31 17.54
C ARG A 900 23.57 20.67 18.73
N ALA A 901 24.86 20.34 18.61
CA ALA A 901 25.64 19.68 19.67
C ALA A 901 26.20 20.66 20.72
N ASP A 902 26.14 21.97 20.45
CA ASP A 902 26.71 23.00 21.31
C ASP A 902 26.05 23.04 22.70
N GLY A 903 26.88 22.86 23.73
CA GLY A 903 26.46 22.80 25.13
C GLY A 903 25.88 21.46 25.60
N GLU A 904 25.79 20.43 24.74
CA GLU A 904 25.27 19.10 25.13
C GLU A 904 26.35 18.17 25.71
N ASN A 905 27.33 17.75 24.89
CA ASN A 905 28.34 16.75 25.24
C ASN A 905 29.60 16.93 24.38
N ASP A 906 30.70 17.33 25.01
CA ASP A 906 31.98 17.61 24.34
C ASP A 906 32.53 16.44 23.52
N LEU A 907 32.39 15.19 23.98
CA LEU A 907 32.93 14.03 23.25
C LEU A 907 32.17 13.79 21.93
N TYR A 908 30.86 14.01 21.93
CA TYR A 908 30.03 13.94 20.72
C TYR A 908 30.34 15.12 19.78
N ARG A 909 30.46 16.34 20.34
CA ARG A 909 30.81 17.57 19.62
C ARG A 909 32.18 17.48 18.93
N PHE A 910 33.23 17.09 19.65
CA PHE A 910 34.57 16.81 19.10
C PHE A 910 34.56 15.67 18.07
N GLY A 911 33.68 14.67 18.25
CA GLY A 911 33.48 13.60 17.27
C GLY A 911 32.94 14.12 15.94
N LEU A 912 31.92 14.99 15.98
CA LEU A 912 31.37 15.63 14.79
C LEU A 912 32.38 16.58 14.12
N GLU A 913 33.13 17.38 14.87
CA GLU A 913 34.24 18.20 14.33
C GLU A 913 35.26 17.33 13.58
N ALA A 914 35.62 16.16 14.14
CA ALA A 914 36.55 15.23 13.52
C ALA A 914 35.99 14.55 12.26
N LEU A 915 34.69 14.23 12.22
CA LEU A 915 34.00 13.74 11.03
C LEU A 915 33.94 14.79 9.93
N LEU A 916 33.50 16.01 10.25
CA LEU A 916 33.37 17.12 9.30
C LEU A 916 34.72 17.42 8.64
N LYS A 917 35.78 17.55 9.45
CA LYS A 917 37.16 17.72 8.98
C LYS A 917 37.65 16.54 8.12
N SER A 918 37.17 15.32 8.37
CA SER A 918 37.49 14.15 7.54
C SER A 918 36.76 14.18 6.20
N ILE A 919 35.49 14.62 6.18
CA ILE A 919 34.70 14.86 4.96
C ILE A 919 35.33 15.99 4.12
N ASP A 920 35.79 17.09 4.72
CA ASP A 920 36.48 18.16 3.98
C ASP A 920 37.77 17.68 3.31
N ARG A 921 38.54 16.83 3.98
CA ARG A 921 39.72 16.18 3.38
C ARG A 921 39.35 15.23 2.24
N LEU A 922 38.18 14.60 2.27
CA LEU A 922 37.65 13.85 1.14
C LEU A 922 37.20 14.76 -0.02
N ARG A 923 36.52 15.88 0.28
CA ARG A 923 36.11 16.91 -0.70
C ARG A 923 37.33 17.54 -1.40
N ALA A 924 38.41 17.78 -0.66
CA ALA A 924 39.71 18.25 -1.16
C ALA A 924 40.54 17.17 -1.88
N GLY A 925 40.07 15.92 -1.94
CA GLY A 925 40.75 14.82 -2.63
C GLY A 925 42.06 14.36 -1.96
N GLU A 926 42.20 14.55 -0.64
CA GLU A 926 43.37 14.10 0.13
C GLU A 926 43.36 12.60 0.45
N PHE A 927 42.20 11.95 0.40
CA PHE A 927 42.07 10.53 0.63
C PHE A 927 42.94 9.77 -0.38
N LYS A 928 43.65 8.74 0.08
CA LYS A 928 44.65 8.02 -0.72
C LYS A 928 44.10 6.69 -1.23
N ASN A 929 43.26 6.03 -0.42
CA ASN A 929 42.71 4.71 -0.70
C ASN A 929 41.52 4.38 0.23
N ASP A 930 40.86 3.25 0.00
CA ASP A 930 39.70 2.80 0.78
C ASP A 930 39.93 2.69 2.30
N ARG A 931 41.18 2.56 2.79
CA ARG A 931 41.47 2.62 4.24
C ARG A 931 41.08 3.95 4.86
N ASP A 932 41.14 5.05 4.10
CA ASP A 932 40.70 6.37 4.56
C ASP A 932 39.17 6.43 4.69
N LEU A 933 38.41 5.76 3.79
CA LEU A 933 36.95 5.59 3.91
C LEU A 933 36.57 4.66 5.08
N ILE A 934 37.32 3.58 5.30
CA ILE A 934 37.12 2.69 6.46
C ILE A 934 37.39 3.45 7.76
N ALA A 935 38.43 4.28 7.83
CA ALA A 935 38.71 5.12 9.00
C ALA A 935 37.59 6.14 9.25
N LEU A 936 37.05 6.77 8.20
CA LEU A 936 35.89 7.66 8.27
C LEU A 936 34.64 6.95 8.80
N ARG A 937 34.33 5.75 8.29
CA ARG A 937 33.18 4.96 8.76
C ARG A 937 33.36 4.51 10.21
N ASN A 938 34.52 3.94 10.56
CA ASN A 938 34.83 3.48 11.91
C ASN A 938 34.76 4.62 12.94
N LEU A 939 35.09 5.86 12.55
CA LEU A 939 34.92 7.04 13.39
C LEU A 939 33.43 7.34 13.65
N ALA A 940 32.60 7.33 12.60
CA ALA A 940 31.15 7.54 12.74
C ALA A 940 30.47 6.42 13.54
N GLU A 941 30.88 5.16 13.34
CA GLU A 941 30.44 4.00 14.12
C GLU A 941 30.82 4.16 15.60
N GLY A 942 32.07 4.55 15.91
CA GLY A 942 32.53 4.78 17.27
C GLY A 942 31.82 5.93 17.99
N ILE A 943 31.48 7.02 17.29
CA ILE A 943 30.71 8.14 17.85
C ILE A 943 29.26 7.70 18.13
N ARG A 944 28.62 7.00 17.18
CA ARG A 944 27.28 6.41 17.38
C ARG A 944 27.25 5.45 18.57
N ASP A 945 28.22 4.56 18.68
CA ASP A 945 28.16 3.50 19.70
C ASP A 945 28.48 4.03 21.11
N SER A 946 29.27 5.09 21.22
CA SER A 946 29.54 5.82 22.48
C SER A 946 28.50 6.89 22.83
N ALA A 947 27.62 7.26 21.91
CA ALA A 947 26.59 8.28 22.13
C ALA A 947 25.59 7.89 23.23
N GLN A 948 25.27 8.86 24.09
CA GLN A 948 24.49 8.66 25.32
C GLN A 948 22.98 8.84 25.15
N THR A 949 22.54 9.56 24.12
CA THR A 949 21.11 9.78 23.81
C THR A 949 20.73 9.08 22.51
N ARG A 950 19.43 8.88 22.26
CA ARG A 950 18.94 8.33 20.99
C ARG A 950 19.21 9.29 19.81
N THR A 951 18.92 10.58 20.00
CA THR A 951 19.16 11.65 19.01
C THR A 951 20.63 11.72 18.57
N HIS A 952 21.58 11.54 19.50
CA HIS A 952 23.03 11.49 19.21
C HIS A 952 23.47 10.22 18.47
N ARG A 953 22.65 9.17 18.40
CA ARG A 953 22.90 7.97 17.59
C ARG A 953 22.31 8.14 16.19
N GLU A 954 21.09 8.66 16.13
CA GLU A 954 20.33 8.84 14.89
C GLU A 954 20.91 9.97 14.01
N SER A 955 21.68 10.91 14.56
CA SER A 955 22.44 11.92 13.80
C SER A 955 23.62 11.37 12.99
N LEU A 956 24.09 10.15 13.27
CA LEU A 956 25.12 9.48 12.45
C LEU A 956 24.53 8.63 11.31
N ILE A 957 23.21 8.40 11.30
CA ILE A 957 22.53 7.65 10.23
C ILE A 957 22.77 8.28 8.84
N PRO A 958 22.69 9.62 8.64
CA PRO A 958 23.02 10.27 7.37
C PRO A 958 24.36 9.83 6.76
N ILE A 959 25.46 9.96 7.51
CA ILE A 959 26.80 9.58 7.03
C ILE A 959 26.98 8.07 6.88
N LEU A 960 26.47 7.27 7.83
CA LEU A 960 26.64 5.81 7.80
C LEU A 960 25.89 5.15 6.63
N SER A 961 24.64 5.57 6.40
CA SER A 961 23.83 5.09 5.27
C SER A 961 24.40 5.56 3.93
N ALA A 962 24.78 6.83 3.80
CA ALA A 962 25.39 7.34 2.57
C ALA A 962 26.73 6.64 2.23
N LEU A 963 27.57 6.34 3.22
CA LEU A 963 28.81 5.58 3.02
C LEU A 963 28.55 4.14 2.54
N ALA A 964 27.46 3.51 2.99
CA ALA A 964 27.08 2.16 2.59
C ALA A 964 26.46 2.12 1.18
N CYS A 965 25.52 3.01 0.89
CA CYS A 965 24.70 2.98 -0.32
C CYS A 965 25.37 3.69 -1.51
N PHE A 966 26.18 4.73 -1.26
CA PHE A 966 26.79 5.58 -2.29
C PHE A 966 28.33 5.52 -2.29
N THR A 967 28.93 4.40 -1.83
CA THR A 967 30.39 4.23 -1.71
C THR A 967 31.18 4.55 -3.00
N ALA A 968 30.55 4.32 -4.17
CA ALA A 968 31.15 4.61 -5.47
C ALA A 968 31.44 6.11 -5.68
N GLU A 969 30.54 7.01 -5.25
CA GLU A 969 30.74 8.46 -5.35
C GLU A 969 31.85 8.95 -4.41
N PHE A 970 31.89 8.41 -3.20
CA PHE A 970 32.93 8.70 -2.22
C PHE A 970 34.31 8.27 -2.75
N ARG A 971 34.41 7.07 -3.35
CA ARG A 971 35.63 6.61 -4.05
C ARG A 971 36.01 7.51 -5.23
N ALA A 972 35.04 8.00 -6.01
CA ALA A 972 35.30 8.81 -7.20
C ALA A 972 36.07 10.11 -6.92
N ARG A 973 35.93 10.69 -5.71
CA ARG A 973 36.64 11.91 -5.28
C ARG A 973 38.17 11.76 -5.27
N PHE A 974 38.68 10.59 -4.88
CA PHE A 974 40.13 10.32 -4.86
C PHE A 974 40.62 9.42 -6.01
N ALA A 975 39.76 8.61 -6.62
CA ALA A 975 40.13 7.74 -7.74
C ALA A 975 40.75 8.51 -8.93
N LYS A 976 40.29 9.74 -9.23
CA LYS A 976 40.79 10.57 -10.34
C LYS A 976 42.29 10.87 -10.27
N ARG A 977 42.89 10.95 -9.07
CA ARG A 977 44.34 11.16 -8.89
C ARG A 977 45.21 9.97 -9.35
N ARG A 978 44.63 8.78 -9.54
CA ARG A 978 45.36 7.54 -9.81
C ARG A 978 45.80 7.38 -11.27
N PHE A 979 45.13 8.06 -12.21
CA PHE A 979 45.48 8.05 -13.64
C PHE A 979 46.55 9.11 -13.98
N THR A 980 46.44 10.33 -13.42
CA THR A 980 47.41 11.43 -13.65
C THR A 980 48.84 11.14 -13.18
N ALA A 981 49.05 10.06 -12.42
CA ALA A 981 50.36 9.61 -11.96
C ALA A 981 51.09 8.66 -12.93
N LYS A 982 50.44 8.17 -14.00
CA LYS A 982 51.02 7.18 -14.92
C LYS A 982 51.44 7.72 -16.29
N GLU A 983 51.11 8.97 -16.59
CA GLU A 983 51.49 9.67 -17.83
C GLU A 983 52.61 10.72 -17.60
N ARG A 984 53.38 10.58 -16.52
CA ARG A 984 54.52 11.45 -16.17
C ARG A 984 55.76 10.68 -15.75
N ASN A 985 56.25 9.84 -16.66
CA ASN A 985 57.69 9.67 -16.90
C ASN A 985 57.88 9.21 -18.36
N PRO A 986 58.85 9.78 -19.11
CA PRO A 986 59.23 9.30 -20.43
C PRO A 986 60.08 8.01 -20.38
#